data_AF-A0A7Z0QNT7-F1
#
_entry.id   AF-A0A7Z0QNT7-F1
#
_cell.length_a   1.000
_cell.length_b   1.000
_cell.length_c   1.000
_cell.angle_alpha   90.00
_cell.angle_beta   90.00
_cell.angle_gamma   90.00
#
_symmetry.space_group_name_H-M   'P 1'
#
loop_
_entity.id
_entity.type
_entity.pdbx_description
1 polymer ?
#
loop_
_entity_poly.entity_id
_entity_poly.type
_entity_poly.pdbx_seq_one_letter_code
_entity_poly.pdbx_strand_id
1 'polypeptide(L)'
;MNRFQRVIEILDRAVGGPNAPVGFHGAVWRNISRNDFVARKIFGLQLVAVGDGAGSNLVKALKGEAPFGADLAEPPPDATFSRMPSGLSPVPPSEIAFIETWINEGCLEDDVPSAVVPTWRRTNAPIASRRTDDIWFIDPRVGWAVNSDGNIIKTEDGGENWVPQHSTPGVYLRSVAFANANVGWVGTLTRSRRLLRTTNGGTTWSVVTPLPPNAPVAVCGLSVVSELVVYASGTNRPSDVPAMMKTVDGGATWTAWDMSAHASILIDTYFTDALHGWVVGGKTDEAAPTTRDKVKPVILETTDGGATWTNRLAGQEAEFPFGEWGWKIFFVNSQLGFVSLENFDAAAVARTTDGGRTWIRMAVEDGQGNANLEGVGFADDRRGWVGGWGSRDLSKGYSSATVDGGATWAAANQIGLFINRFRFFGNPVTVGYASGDTVYKYSSDPIPVASAALTAAQDATIPLLPNGRTIASGASIPINMRVPVGTKRLTLDVWDRFGVEVGRLLDEIRPRDGQRVFDWDGTDVRGATVPMGDYIIRMTADDVTASSIVTRASAPPSVARTGGRRDATLRLSSAPRRASRSTVAALMTEATPPERDLQWLKEALQIAIQLELATLPPYLTAYWTIKQEDHEAKASISEIWREEMAHFGLVCNLLVAIGGTPLLTDAAVVPTYPGPLPGGVRPGLIVPLRKLDKAQAKIFMEIEYPQDGPLPSAVAGAGTTFDSIGEFYGAILATFQKENPTLKLDRQLRSSGVGVYKIGTMARVEETIRLINLQGEGSNVTPEEGPGDLAHYYRFGQIYNEKRYVRNPATGKWGYDPAATLPLPETWEMADIPAGGYLQAEVPDMATWDLIQTFDQRYSNMLRLLETAWLNGNQPSLFEAISEMGQMASVASQLVAKPRAEGAGTYGPCFRYVS
;
A
#
# COMPACT_ATOMS: atom_id res chain seq x y z
N MET A 1 -21.43 11.46 21.78
CA MET A 1 -20.24 10.72 22.27
C MET A 1 -20.54 9.24 22.12
N ASN A 2 -19.62 8.43 21.58
CA ASN A 2 -19.88 7.00 21.32
C ASN A 2 -19.59 6.13 22.55
N ARG A 3 -19.99 4.85 22.50
CA ARG A 3 -19.89 3.96 23.67
C ARG A 3 -18.46 3.55 23.93
N PHE A 4 -17.67 3.29 22.90
CA PHE A 4 -16.26 2.96 23.08
C PHE A 4 -15.50 4.12 23.73
N GLN A 5 -15.71 5.38 23.32
CA GLN A 5 -15.14 6.55 24.00
C GLN A 5 -15.56 6.62 25.48
N ARG A 6 -16.76 6.14 25.84
CA ARG A 6 -17.17 6.05 27.25
C ARG A 6 -16.46 4.93 27.99
N VAL A 7 -16.20 3.80 27.35
CA VAL A 7 -15.31 2.74 27.88
C VAL A 7 -13.92 3.32 28.11
N ILE A 8 -13.34 4.04 27.13
CA ILE A 8 -12.05 4.75 27.25
C ILE A 8 -12.05 5.67 28.48
N GLU A 9 -13.05 6.54 28.63
CA GLU A 9 -13.15 7.45 29.78
C GLU A 9 -13.25 6.73 31.13
N ILE A 10 -13.94 5.60 31.20
CA ILE A 10 -14.06 4.82 32.44
C ILE A 10 -12.70 4.20 32.78
N LEU A 11 -12.03 3.57 31.81
CA LEU A 11 -10.71 2.95 31.99
C LEU A 11 -9.63 4.00 32.31
N ASP A 12 -9.65 5.15 31.62
CA ASP A 12 -8.73 6.26 31.91
C ASP A 12 -8.96 6.87 33.28
N ARG A 13 -10.21 7.09 33.69
CA ARG A 13 -10.50 7.63 35.03
C ARG A 13 -10.12 6.63 36.13
N ALA A 14 -10.31 5.33 35.89
CA ALA A 14 -9.88 4.27 36.79
C ALA A 14 -8.36 4.31 37.08
N VAL A 15 -7.54 4.65 36.07
CA VAL A 15 -6.07 4.75 36.22
C VAL A 15 -5.54 6.16 36.51
N GLY A 16 -6.42 7.12 36.81
CA GLY A 16 -6.03 8.50 37.19
C GLY A 16 -5.94 9.52 36.05
N GLY A 17 -6.34 9.18 34.82
CA GLY A 17 -6.54 10.12 33.71
C GLY A 17 -5.92 9.66 32.37
N PRO A 18 -6.27 10.31 31.24
CA PRO A 18 -5.86 9.89 29.89
C PRO A 18 -4.36 10.03 29.61
N ASN A 19 -3.65 10.85 30.40
CA ASN A 19 -2.20 10.99 30.34
C ASN A 19 -1.50 10.29 31.53
N ALA A 20 -2.24 9.60 32.40
CA ALA A 20 -1.64 8.93 33.55
C ALA A 20 -0.78 7.74 33.08
N PRO A 21 0.43 7.56 33.64
CA PRO A 21 1.24 6.38 33.38
C PRO A 21 0.54 5.15 33.94
N VAL A 22 0.35 4.16 33.09
CA VAL A 22 -0.26 2.87 33.44
C VAL A 22 0.81 1.78 33.53
N GLY A 23 0.49 0.72 34.27
CA GLY A 23 1.38 -0.41 34.50
C GLY A 23 1.76 -1.19 33.24
N PHE A 24 2.55 -2.24 33.45
CA PHE A 24 3.33 -3.01 32.47
C PHE A 24 2.68 -3.35 31.10
N HIS A 25 1.35 -3.44 30.99
CA HIS A 25 0.66 -3.71 29.71
C HIS A 25 0.45 -2.45 28.85
N GLY A 26 0.80 -1.27 29.36
CA GLY A 26 0.48 0.01 28.74
C GLY A 26 -1.03 0.31 28.79
N ALA A 27 -1.43 1.39 28.11
CA ALA A 27 -2.84 1.74 27.97
C ALA A 27 -3.42 0.98 26.79
N VAL A 28 -3.78 -0.30 27.00
CA VAL A 28 -4.29 -1.22 25.97
C VAL A 28 -5.59 -0.78 25.27
N TRP A 29 -6.09 0.40 25.60
CA TRP A 29 -7.29 1.07 25.09
C TRP A 29 -7.02 2.46 24.47
N ARG A 30 -5.82 3.07 24.66
CA ARG A 30 -5.49 4.39 24.08
C ARG A 30 -4.91 4.24 22.68
N ASN A 31 -5.21 5.20 21.81
CA ASN A 31 -4.66 5.34 20.46
C ASN A 31 -4.88 4.12 19.52
N ILE A 32 -5.85 3.25 19.82
CA ILE A 32 -6.26 2.12 18.96
C ILE A 32 -7.74 2.23 18.59
N SER A 33 -8.18 1.58 17.52
CA SER A 33 -9.59 1.59 17.14
C SER A 33 -10.44 0.70 18.06
N ARG A 34 -11.77 0.88 18.03
CA ARG A 34 -12.74 -0.03 18.68
C ARG A 34 -12.52 -1.48 18.24
N ASN A 35 -12.17 -1.71 16.98
CA ASN A 35 -11.99 -3.06 16.44
C ASN A 35 -10.68 -3.67 16.92
N ASP A 36 -9.59 -2.89 16.98
CA ASP A 36 -8.31 -3.32 17.58
C ASP A 36 -8.46 -3.64 19.07
N PHE A 37 -9.26 -2.86 19.81
CA PHE A 37 -9.54 -3.09 21.23
C PHE A 37 -10.38 -4.35 21.47
N VAL A 38 -11.44 -4.55 20.68
CA VAL A 38 -12.30 -5.74 20.77
C VAL A 38 -11.54 -6.99 20.34
N ALA A 39 -10.70 -6.90 19.31
CA ALA A 39 -9.81 -7.97 18.87
C ALA A 39 -8.62 -8.20 19.82
N ARG A 40 -8.32 -7.25 20.72
CA ARG A 40 -7.13 -7.29 21.58
C ARG A 40 -7.08 -8.56 22.42
N LYS A 41 -6.00 -9.31 22.24
CA LYS A 41 -5.58 -10.37 23.15
C LYS A 41 -4.49 -9.84 24.06
N ILE A 42 -4.53 -10.22 25.33
CA ILE A 42 -3.45 -9.98 26.30
C ILE A 42 -3.06 -11.36 26.83
N PHE A 43 -1.78 -11.73 26.68
CA PHE A 43 -1.29 -13.09 26.96
C PHE A 43 -2.09 -14.20 26.25
N GLY A 44 -2.49 -13.95 25.00
CA GLY A 44 -3.30 -14.86 24.18
C GLY A 44 -4.78 -14.95 24.56
N LEU A 45 -5.16 -14.54 25.77
CA LEU A 45 -6.55 -14.47 26.22
C LEU A 45 -7.26 -13.25 25.61
N GLN A 46 -8.51 -13.43 25.17
CA GLN A 46 -9.32 -12.35 24.63
C GLN A 46 -9.65 -11.34 25.74
N LEU A 47 -9.36 -10.05 25.53
CA LEU A 47 -9.69 -9.01 26.50
C LEU A 47 -11.21 -8.82 26.61
N VAL A 48 -11.88 -8.86 25.45
CA VAL A 48 -13.32 -8.64 25.27
C VAL A 48 -13.93 -9.83 24.50
N ALA A 49 -14.72 -10.65 25.19
CA ALA A 49 -15.52 -11.70 24.58
C ALA A 49 -16.84 -11.09 24.08
N VAL A 50 -16.92 -10.79 22.78
CA VAL A 50 -18.09 -10.15 22.16
C VAL A 50 -19.36 -10.98 22.37
N GLY A 51 -20.40 -10.37 22.95
CA GLY A 51 -21.63 -11.07 23.34
C GLY A 51 -21.60 -11.71 24.72
N ASP A 52 -20.45 -11.72 25.41
CA ASP A 52 -20.29 -12.24 26.77
C ASP A 52 -19.49 -11.25 27.64
N GLY A 53 -20.19 -10.20 28.09
CA GLY A 53 -19.66 -9.18 28.98
C GLY A 53 -19.26 -9.74 30.34
N ALA A 54 -20.02 -10.69 30.90
CA ALA A 54 -19.70 -11.31 32.18
C ALA A 54 -18.45 -12.23 32.09
N GLY A 55 -18.31 -12.98 31.00
CA GLY A 55 -17.16 -13.83 30.74
C GLY A 55 -15.89 -13.08 30.32
N SER A 56 -16.02 -11.83 29.85
CA SER A 56 -14.90 -10.99 29.38
C SER A 56 -13.87 -10.69 30.45
N ASN A 57 -12.59 -10.90 30.10
CA ASN A 57 -11.47 -10.65 31.02
C ASN A 57 -11.37 -9.19 31.45
N LEU A 58 -11.78 -8.23 30.61
CA LEU A 58 -11.89 -6.81 30.98
C LEU A 58 -12.85 -6.60 32.16
N VAL A 59 -14.06 -7.16 32.09
CA VAL A 59 -15.10 -6.97 33.12
C VAL A 59 -14.72 -7.71 34.41
N LYS A 60 -14.20 -8.93 34.29
CA LYS A 60 -13.65 -9.69 35.42
C LYS A 60 -12.51 -8.94 36.12
N ALA A 61 -11.60 -8.34 35.35
CA ALA A 61 -10.55 -7.48 35.89
C ALA A 61 -11.12 -6.28 36.65
N LEU A 62 -12.14 -5.60 36.11
CA LEU A 62 -12.77 -4.45 36.76
C LEU A 62 -13.56 -4.81 38.03
N LYS A 63 -14.22 -5.97 38.07
CA LYS A 63 -14.93 -6.49 39.25
C LYS A 63 -13.98 -7.09 40.30
N GLY A 64 -12.82 -7.58 39.88
CA GLY A 64 -11.94 -8.42 40.71
C GLY A 64 -12.44 -9.86 40.82
N GLU A 65 -12.94 -10.42 39.72
CA GLU A 65 -13.39 -11.81 39.59
C GLU A 65 -12.32 -12.68 38.91
N ALA A 66 -12.24 -13.96 39.25
CA ALA A 66 -11.22 -14.89 38.76
C ALA A 66 -11.10 -14.90 37.21
N PRO A 67 -9.88 -14.84 36.63
CA PRO A 67 -8.57 -14.96 37.30
C PRO A 67 -8.01 -13.65 37.89
N PHE A 68 -8.82 -12.61 38.05
CA PHE A 68 -8.42 -11.32 38.62
C PHE A 68 -8.91 -11.18 40.08
N GLY A 69 -8.45 -10.14 40.79
CA GLY A 69 -8.80 -9.88 42.19
C GLY A 69 -7.78 -10.38 43.22
N ALA A 70 -6.57 -10.77 42.82
CA ALA A 70 -5.50 -11.21 43.72
C ALA A 70 -5.00 -10.13 44.71
N ASP A 71 -5.37 -8.86 44.49
CA ASP A 71 -5.10 -7.71 45.37
C ASP A 71 -6.34 -7.25 46.19
N LEU A 72 -7.39 -8.06 46.23
CA LEU A 72 -8.49 -7.91 47.19
C LEU A 72 -8.10 -8.46 48.58
N ALA A 73 -8.78 -7.99 49.62
CA ALA A 73 -8.57 -8.50 50.99
C ALA A 73 -9.02 -9.97 51.15
N GLU A 74 -10.01 -10.38 50.37
CA GLU A 74 -10.45 -11.76 50.20
C GLU A 74 -10.45 -12.07 48.69
N PRO A 75 -9.33 -12.58 48.12
CA PRO A 75 -9.26 -12.91 46.70
C PRO A 75 -10.20 -14.06 46.31
N PRO A 76 -10.76 -14.05 45.08
CA PRO A 76 -11.46 -15.20 44.55
C PRO A 76 -10.54 -16.44 44.48
N PRO A 77 -11.10 -17.66 44.58
CA PRO A 77 -10.39 -18.87 44.16
C PRO A 77 -9.86 -18.72 42.74
N ASP A 78 -8.64 -19.21 42.50
CA ASP A 78 -7.94 -19.15 41.21
C ASP A 78 -7.67 -17.73 40.65
N ALA A 79 -7.77 -16.69 41.49
CA ALA A 79 -7.30 -15.34 41.14
C ALA A 79 -5.76 -15.28 41.12
N THR A 80 -5.19 -15.08 39.93
CA THR A 80 -3.73 -15.01 39.67
C THR A 80 -3.25 -13.61 39.28
N PHE A 81 -4.17 -12.69 38.98
CA PHE A 81 -3.87 -11.30 38.61
C PHE A 81 -4.55 -10.31 39.56
N SER A 82 -3.97 -9.12 39.74
CA SER A 82 -4.63 -8.01 40.41
C SER A 82 -5.87 -7.54 39.63
N ARG A 83 -6.86 -6.98 40.31
CA ARG A 83 -7.98 -6.28 39.67
C ARG A 83 -7.49 -5.04 38.92
N MET A 84 -8.31 -4.53 38.00
CA MET A 84 -8.15 -3.22 37.39
C MET A 84 -9.11 -2.22 38.07
N PRO A 85 -8.66 -1.03 38.49
CA PRO A 85 -7.28 -0.58 38.60
C PRO A 85 -6.66 -1.08 39.92
N SER A 86 -5.49 -1.71 39.86
CA SER A 86 -4.79 -2.16 41.07
C SER A 86 -4.22 -0.98 41.85
N GLY A 87 -4.25 -1.05 43.18
CA GLY A 87 -3.77 0.03 44.06
C GLY A 87 -4.62 1.32 44.06
N LEU A 88 -5.65 1.41 43.23
CA LEU A 88 -6.55 2.58 43.11
C LEU A 88 -8.00 2.21 43.46
N SER A 89 -8.85 3.22 43.61
CA SER A 89 -10.28 3.05 43.89
C SER A 89 -10.96 2.12 42.87
N PRO A 90 -11.81 1.17 43.31
CA PRO A 90 -12.60 0.35 42.40
C PRO A 90 -13.47 1.19 41.44
N VAL A 91 -13.69 0.69 40.23
CA VAL A 91 -14.61 1.32 39.27
C VAL A 91 -16.04 1.19 39.80
N PRO A 92 -16.89 2.25 39.73
CA PRO A 92 -18.26 2.16 40.22
C PRO A 92 -19.04 1.03 39.54
N PRO A 93 -19.84 0.23 40.28
CA PRO A 93 -20.57 -0.90 39.69
C PRO A 93 -21.48 -0.53 38.51
N SER A 94 -22.00 0.69 38.47
CA SER A 94 -22.78 1.23 37.33
C SER A 94 -21.94 1.49 36.08
N GLU A 95 -20.66 1.84 36.21
CA GLU A 95 -19.75 2.01 35.08
C GLU A 95 -19.18 0.66 34.60
N ILE A 96 -18.99 -0.30 35.50
CA ILE A 96 -18.72 -1.70 35.13
C ILE A 96 -19.91 -2.28 34.37
N ALA A 97 -21.13 -2.12 34.88
CA ALA A 97 -22.36 -2.59 34.23
C ALA A 97 -22.57 -1.96 32.84
N PHE A 98 -22.17 -0.70 32.63
CA PHE A 98 -22.18 -0.09 31.30
C PHE A 98 -21.24 -0.80 30.32
N ILE A 99 -20.01 -1.14 30.75
CA ILE A 99 -19.04 -1.88 29.93
C ILE A 99 -19.56 -3.30 29.66
N GLU A 100 -20.12 -3.97 30.66
CA GLU A 100 -20.69 -5.31 30.55
C GLU A 100 -21.88 -5.36 29.58
N THR A 101 -22.83 -4.42 29.69
CA THR A 101 -23.95 -4.26 28.74
C THR A 101 -23.46 -3.93 27.33
N TRP A 102 -22.47 -3.05 27.18
CA TRP A 102 -21.85 -2.75 25.89
C TRP A 102 -21.27 -3.99 25.21
N ILE A 103 -20.58 -4.85 25.98
CA ILE A 103 -20.00 -6.08 25.43
C ILE A 103 -21.08 -7.11 25.08
N ASN A 104 -22.08 -7.30 25.96
CA ASN A 104 -23.23 -8.19 25.74
C ASN A 104 -24.01 -7.84 24.46
N GLU A 105 -24.17 -6.55 24.16
CA GLU A 105 -24.85 -6.07 22.95
C GLU A 105 -23.98 -6.19 21.68
N GLY A 106 -22.79 -6.79 21.75
CA GLY A 106 -21.89 -7.02 20.61
C GLY A 106 -20.76 -5.98 20.49
N CYS A 107 -20.45 -5.26 21.56
CA CYS A 107 -19.53 -4.12 21.58
C CYS A 107 -19.93 -3.03 20.57
N LEU A 108 -21.22 -2.91 20.24
CA LEU A 108 -21.73 -1.96 19.25
C LEU A 108 -21.45 -0.52 19.70
N GLU A 109 -21.27 0.39 18.76
CA GLU A 109 -21.44 1.81 19.10
C GLU A 109 -22.93 2.11 19.13
N ASP A 110 -23.39 2.95 20.08
CA ASP A 110 -24.67 3.63 19.88
C ASP A 110 -24.53 4.55 18.65
N ASP A 111 -25.60 4.67 17.86
CA ASP A 111 -25.69 5.71 16.82
C ASP A 111 -25.47 7.09 17.46
N VAL A 112 -24.28 7.64 17.23
CA VAL A 112 -23.71 8.65 18.10
C VAL A 112 -24.55 9.93 18.09
N PRO A 113 -25.13 10.36 19.22
CA PRO A 113 -25.73 11.69 19.31
C PRO A 113 -24.62 12.74 19.13
N SER A 114 -24.60 13.34 17.94
CA SER A 114 -23.70 14.43 17.51
C SER A 114 -22.20 14.19 17.76
N ALA A 115 -21.66 13.10 17.23
CA ALA A 115 -20.43 13.24 16.44
C ALA A 115 -20.88 13.42 14.98
N VAL A 116 -20.20 14.24 14.18
CA VAL A 116 -20.54 14.33 12.75
C VAL A 116 -20.00 13.05 12.08
N VAL A 117 -20.86 12.03 12.01
CA VAL A 117 -20.57 10.78 11.32
C VAL A 117 -20.11 11.14 9.90
N PRO A 118 -18.95 10.66 9.43
CA PRO A 118 -18.53 10.89 8.06
C PRO A 118 -19.62 10.41 7.11
N THR A 119 -20.12 11.32 6.28
CA THR A 119 -21.21 11.06 5.34
C THR A 119 -20.67 11.20 3.93
N TRP A 120 -21.25 10.41 3.02
CA TRP A 120 -21.00 10.58 1.60
C TRP A 120 -21.71 11.83 1.10
N ARG A 121 -20.93 12.77 0.54
CA ARG A 121 -21.43 13.93 -0.20
C ARG A 121 -20.90 13.93 -1.63
N ARG A 122 -21.67 14.53 -2.53
CA ARG A 122 -21.22 14.87 -3.88
C ARG A 122 -20.15 15.96 -3.81
N THR A 123 -19.07 15.84 -4.58
CA THR A 123 -18.13 16.96 -4.80
C THR A 123 -18.61 17.87 -5.93
N ASN A 124 -17.90 18.96 -6.22
CA ASN A 124 -18.12 19.77 -7.42
C ASN A 124 -17.37 19.27 -8.67
N ALA A 125 -16.87 18.02 -8.67
CA ALA A 125 -16.33 17.40 -9.87
C ALA A 125 -17.37 17.39 -11.01
N PRO A 126 -16.96 17.62 -12.27
CA PRO A 126 -17.85 17.50 -13.43
C PRO A 126 -18.60 16.17 -13.48
N ILE A 127 -19.83 16.22 -14.01
CA ILE A 127 -20.56 15.02 -14.42
C ILE A 127 -19.97 14.53 -15.75
N ALA A 128 -19.66 13.24 -15.82
CA ALA A 128 -19.30 12.59 -17.07
C ALA A 128 -20.55 12.14 -17.84
N SER A 129 -20.50 12.13 -19.18
CA SER A 129 -21.61 11.67 -20.03
C SER A 129 -21.98 10.20 -19.82
N ARG A 130 -21.02 9.40 -19.33
CA ARG A 130 -21.23 8.03 -18.88
C ARG A 130 -20.71 7.81 -17.46
N ARG A 131 -19.42 8.05 -17.19
CA ARG A 131 -18.85 7.87 -15.85
C ARG A 131 -17.50 8.58 -15.63
N THR A 132 -17.31 9.14 -14.43
CA THR A 132 -15.99 9.43 -13.86
C THR A 132 -15.41 8.11 -13.38
N ASP A 133 -14.54 7.53 -14.19
CA ASP A 133 -14.30 6.10 -14.16
C ASP A 133 -13.35 5.68 -13.04
N ASP A 134 -12.26 6.42 -12.80
CA ASP A 134 -11.28 6.09 -11.77
C ASP A 134 -10.76 7.35 -11.04
N ILE A 135 -10.30 7.16 -9.81
CA ILE A 135 -9.78 8.21 -8.91
C ILE A 135 -8.48 7.79 -8.24
N TRP A 136 -7.56 8.74 -8.08
CA TRP A 136 -6.33 8.53 -7.32
C TRP A 136 -5.99 9.74 -6.48
N PHE A 137 -5.95 9.55 -5.16
CA PHE A 137 -5.55 10.56 -4.17
C PHE A 137 -4.22 10.13 -3.54
N ILE A 138 -3.19 10.98 -3.54
CA ILE A 138 -1.90 10.66 -2.89
C ILE A 138 -1.93 10.89 -1.38
N ASP A 139 -2.85 11.76 -0.93
CA ASP A 139 -3.14 12.13 0.44
C ASP A 139 -4.63 12.59 0.51
N PRO A 140 -5.21 12.88 1.70
CA PRO A 140 -6.61 13.27 1.81
C PRO A 140 -7.00 14.59 1.11
N ARG A 141 -6.04 15.36 0.56
CA ARG A 141 -6.27 16.65 -0.08
C ARG A 141 -5.97 16.64 -1.58
N VAL A 142 -4.88 16.00 -2.00
CA VAL A 142 -4.39 16.05 -3.38
C VAL A 142 -4.77 14.78 -4.13
N GLY A 143 -5.56 14.95 -5.20
CA GLY A 143 -6.02 13.83 -6.02
C GLY A 143 -6.45 14.20 -7.43
N TRP A 144 -6.60 13.17 -8.25
CA TRP A 144 -7.00 13.24 -9.65
C TRP A 144 -8.18 12.30 -9.90
N ALA A 145 -8.99 12.63 -10.91
CA ALA A 145 -10.02 11.75 -11.46
C ALA A 145 -9.98 11.78 -12.98
N VAL A 146 -10.41 10.68 -13.60
CA VAL A 146 -10.47 10.53 -15.06
C VAL A 146 -11.84 10.04 -15.50
N ASN A 147 -12.31 10.46 -16.68
CA ASN A 147 -13.67 10.14 -17.12
C ASN A 147 -13.82 9.71 -18.59
N SER A 148 -14.99 9.15 -18.88
CA SER A 148 -15.40 8.62 -20.18
C SER A 148 -15.36 9.62 -21.34
N ASP A 149 -15.37 10.93 -21.03
CA ASP A 149 -15.32 12.02 -22.02
C ASP A 149 -13.90 12.43 -22.43
N GLY A 150 -12.88 11.82 -21.82
CA GLY A 150 -11.48 12.14 -22.09
C GLY A 150 -10.87 13.19 -21.16
N ASN A 151 -11.52 13.53 -20.04
CA ASN A 151 -11.03 14.59 -19.15
C ASN A 151 -10.25 14.02 -17.96
N ILE A 152 -9.17 14.72 -17.62
CA ILE A 152 -8.40 14.54 -16.39
C ILE A 152 -8.59 15.79 -15.54
N ILE A 153 -9.10 15.62 -14.32
CA ILE A 153 -9.33 16.69 -13.35
C ILE A 153 -8.48 16.47 -12.10
N LYS A 154 -8.13 17.54 -11.38
CA LYS A 154 -7.32 17.51 -10.15
C LYS A 154 -7.96 18.35 -9.04
N THR A 155 -7.82 17.92 -7.78
CA THR A 155 -8.08 18.70 -6.56
C THR A 155 -6.82 18.80 -5.70
N GLU A 156 -6.72 19.86 -4.90
CA GLU A 156 -5.63 20.12 -3.92
C GLU A 156 -6.18 20.54 -2.54
N ASP A 157 -7.51 20.51 -2.39
CA ASP A 157 -8.26 20.89 -1.18
C ASP A 157 -9.17 19.77 -0.65
N GLY A 158 -8.99 18.55 -1.15
CA GLY A 158 -9.75 17.38 -0.72
C GLY A 158 -11.11 17.26 -1.38
N GLY A 159 -11.20 17.64 -2.66
CA GLY A 159 -12.40 17.51 -3.48
C GLY A 159 -13.43 18.62 -3.30
N GLU A 160 -13.07 19.73 -2.66
CA GLU A 160 -13.94 20.91 -2.55
C GLU A 160 -13.86 21.79 -3.81
N ASN A 161 -12.75 21.71 -4.56
CA ASN A 161 -12.62 22.23 -5.93
C ASN A 161 -11.89 21.24 -6.85
N TRP A 162 -12.39 21.09 -8.08
CA TRP A 162 -11.81 20.28 -9.15
C TRP A 162 -11.44 21.10 -10.38
N VAL A 163 -10.14 21.18 -10.69
CA VAL A 163 -9.57 21.93 -11.80
C VAL A 163 -9.23 20.98 -12.96
N PRO A 164 -9.78 21.19 -14.17
CA PRO A 164 -9.38 20.45 -15.37
C PRO A 164 -7.89 20.61 -15.68
N GLN A 165 -7.19 19.49 -15.80
CA GLN A 165 -5.76 19.43 -16.15
C GLN A 165 -5.55 19.07 -17.63
N HIS A 166 -6.40 18.18 -18.17
CA HIS A 166 -6.26 17.70 -19.54
C HIS A 166 -7.63 17.32 -20.12
N SER A 167 -7.75 17.40 -21.44
CA SER A 167 -8.92 16.91 -22.17
C SER A 167 -8.48 16.31 -23.50
N THR A 168 -8.90 15.08 -23.77
CA THR A 168 -8.71 14.37 -25.03
C THR A 168 -10.05 13.82 -25.53
N PRO A 169 -10.90 14.66 -26.15
CA PRO A 169 -12.21 14.25 -26.62
C PRO A 169 -12.15 13.00 -27.52
N GLY A 170 -13.07 12.06 -27.30
CA GLY A 170 -13.10 10.78 -28.02
C GLY A 170 -12.15 9.70 -27.47
N VAL A 171 -11.41 9.96 -26.40
CA VAL A 171 -10.60 8.95 -25.69
C VAL A 171 -11.30 8.55 -24.40
N TYR A 172 -11.60 7.26 -24.22
CA TYR A 172 -12.18 6.75 -22.97
C TYR A 172 -11.06 6.48 -21.96
N LEU A 173 -10.93 7.32 -20.94
CA LEU A 173 -9.98 7.13 -19.84
C LEU A 173 -10.59 6.15 -18.81
N ARG A 174 -9.84 5.09 -18.46
CA ARG A 174 -10.34 3.88 -17.76
C ARG A 174 -9.69 3.65 -16.40
N SER A 175 -8.47 4.16 -16.20
CA SER A 175 -7.71 4.02 -14.96
C SER A 175 -6.77 5.19 -14.74
N VAL A 176 -6.47 5.53 -13.49
CA VAL A 176 -5.50 6.57 -13.11
C VAL A 176 -4.70 6.16 -11.88
N ALA A 177 -3.39 6.35 -11.91
CA ALA A 177 -2.54 6.13 -10.75
C ALA A 177 -1.31 7.07 -10.72
N PHE A 178 -0.92 7.52 -9.54
CA PHE A 178 0.23 8.41 -9.31
C PHE A 178 1.17 7.84 -8.24
N ALA A 179 2.47 7.88 -8.50
CA ALA A 179 3.48 7.47 -7.52
C ALA A 179 3.83 8.58 -6.51
N ASN A 180 3.72 9.84 -6.94
CA ASN A 180 3.91 11.03 -6.12
C ASN A 180 3.10 12.20 -6.70
N ALA A 181 3.24 13.39 -6.14
CA ALA A 181 2.52 14.59 -6.59
C ALA A 181 2.80 15.01 -8.04
N ASN A 182 3.84 14.45 -8.69
CA ASN A 182 4.34 14.84 -10.00
C ASN A 182 4.18 13.75 -11.07
N VAL A 183 4.44 12.48 -10.72
CA VAL A 183 4.52 11.38 -11.69
C VAL A 183 3.29 10.47 -11.59
N GLY A 184 2.61 10.31 -12.72
CA GLY A 184 1.40 9.50 -12.82
C GLY A 184 1.06 9.07 -14.24
N TRP A 185 0.12 8.14 -14.35
CA TRP A 185 -0.30 7.49 -15.58
C TRP A 185 -1.83 7.39 -15.67
N VAL A 186 -2.34 7.36 -16.89
CA VAL A 186 -3.76 7.15 -17.20
C VAL A 186 -3.90 6.10 -18.29
N GLY A 187 -4.60 5.01 -17.98
CA GLY A 187 -4.93 3.96 -18.94
C GLY A 187 -6.20 4.27 -19.72
N THR A 188 -6.29 3.82 -20.98
CA THR A 188 -7.43 4.11 -21.86
C THR A 188 -7.93 2.87 -22.61
N LEU A 189 -9.17 2.92 -23.10
CA LEU A 189 -9.73 1.89 -24.00
C LEU A 189 -9.45 2.18 -25.49
N THR A 190 -8.64 3.20 -25.80
CA THR A 190 -8.41 3.69 -27.16
C THR A 190 -7.07 3.20 -27.70
N ARG A 191 -7.09 2.23 -28.63
CA ARG A 191 -5.89 1.54 -29.17
C ARG A 191 -4.75 2.46 -29.66
N SER A 192 -5.05 3.70 -30.07
CA SER A 192 -4.04 4.69 -30.52
C SER A 192 -3.44 5.57 -29.41
N ARG A 193 -3.98 5.51 -28.18
CA ARG A 193 -3.56 6.32 -27.02
C ARG A 193 -3.66 5.51 -25.71
N ARG A 194 -3.13 4.29 -25.72
CA ARG A 194 -3.37 3.23 -24.72
C ARG A 194 -2.97 3.61 -23.29
N LEU A 195 -1.90 4.41 -23.16
CA LEU A 195 -1.38 4.90 -21.89
C LEU A 195 -0.93 6.36 -22.06
N LEU A 196 -1.31 7.22 -21.11
CA LEU A 196 -0.78 8.58 -20.95
C LEU A 196 0.13 8.63 -19.72
N ARG A 197 1.12 9.53 -19.71
CA ARG A 197 2.02 9.80 -18.58
C ARG A 197 2.12 11.30 -18.31
N THR A 198 2.28 11.67 -17.04
CA THR A 198 2.67 13.01 -16.58
C THR A 198 3.89 12.92 -15.68
N THR A 199 4.67 14.00 -15.64
CA THR A 199 5.84 14.18 -14.74
C THR A 199 5.79 15.52 -14.00
N ASN A 200 4.66 16.24 -14.07
CA ASN A 200 4.43 17.54 -13.45
C ASN A 200 3.03 17.67 -12.81
N GLY A 201 2.49 16.58 -12.27
CA GLY A 201 1.28 16.58 -11.46
C GLY A 201 -0.01 16.72 -12.26
N GLY A 202 0.05 16.36 -13.54
CA GLY A 202 -1.06 16.42 -14.48
C GLY A 202 -1.09 17.69 -15.35
N THR A 203 -0.28 18.71 -15.07
CA THR A 203 -0.29 19.97 -15.85
C THR A 203 0.02 19.76 -17.33
N THR A 204 0.80 18.74 -17.67
CA THR A 204 0.91 18.22 -19.05
C THR A 204 0.90 16.70 -19.06
N TRP A 205 0.28 16.12 -20.10
CA TRP A 205 0.28 14.68 -20.37
C TRP A 205 0.84 14.40 -21.75
N SER A 206 1.59 13.31 -21.87
CA SER A 206 2.08 12.75 -23.14
C SER A 206 1.57 11.32 -23.32
N VAL A 207 1.38 10.90 -24.58
CA VAL A 207 1.12 9.49 -24.90
C VAL A 207 2.43 8.72 -24.72
N VAL A 208 2.39 7.60 -23.99
CA VAL A 208 3.55 6.70 -23.89
C VAL A 208 3.66 5.92 -25.20
N THR A 209 4.74 6.16 -25.96
CA THR A 209 4.97 5.54 -27.26
C THR A 209 6.48 5.49 -27.59
N PRO A 210 6.99 4.41 -28.20
CA PRO A 210 6.30 3.13 -28.40
C PRO A 210 6.03 2.41 -27.07
N LEU A 211 4.98 1.59 -27.04
CA LEU A 211 4.81 0.53 -26.04
C LEU A 211 5.38 -0.77 -26.65
N PRO A 212 5.88 -1.72 -25.84
CA PRO A 212 6.47 -2.96 -26.34
C PRO A 212 5.45 -3.82 -27.12
N PRO A 213 5.93 -4.81 -27.91
CA PRO A 213 5.11 -5.91 -28.40
C PRO A 213 4.32 -6.54 -27.24
N ASN A 214 3.12 -7.05 -27.55
CA ASN A 214 2.21 -7.68 -26.59
C ASN A 214 1.72 -6.77 -25.44
N ALA A 215 2.07 -5.47 -25.39
CA ALA A 215 1.46 -4.54 -24.44
C ALA A 215 -0.07 -4.51 -24.58
N PRO A 216 -0.84 -4.40 -23.47
CA PRO A 216 -2.31 -4.38 -23.51
C PRO A 216 -2.88 -3.40 -24.54
N VAL A 217 -3.83 -3.85 -25.36
CA VAL A 217 -4.46 -2.99 -26.39
C VAL A 217 -5.38 -1.90 -25.81
N ALA A 218 -5.82 -2.11 -24.57
CA ALA A 218 -6.52 -1.20 -23.68
C ALA A 218 -5.97 -1.39 -22.27
N VAL A 219 -5.75 -0.31 -21.50
CA VAL A 219 -5.22 -0.39 -20.13
C VAL A 219 -6.36 -0.18 -19.14
N CYS A 220 -6.74 -1.25 -18.46
CA CYS A 220 -7.91 -1.32 -17.58
C CYS A 220 -7.54 -1.18 -16.10
N GLY A 221 -6.47 -1.83 -15.66
CA GLY A 221 -5.94 -1.71 -14.30
C GLY A 221 -4.58 -1.03 -14.28
N LEU A 222 -4.32 -0.30 -13.20
CA LEU A 222 -3.01 0.27 -12.86
C LEU A 222 -2.72 0.03 -11.38
N SER A 223 -1.58 -0.58 -11.07
CA SER A 223 -1.06 -0.70 -9.70
C SER A 223 0.31 -0.06 -9.62
N VAL A 224 0.43 0.99 -8.81
CA VAL A 224 1.67 1.74 -8.59
C VAL A 224 2.23 1.31 -7.25
N VAL A 225 3.28 0.49 -7.29
CA VAL A 225 4.05 0.04 -6.13
C VAL A 225 5.01 1.14 -5.69
N SER A 226 5.63 1.84 -6.64
CA SER A 226 6.59 2.91 -6.35
C SER A 226 6.72 3.92 -7.48
N GLU A 227 7.64 4.88 -7.33
CA GLU A 227 8.00 5.84 -8.39
C GLU A 227 8.60 5.19 -9.63
N LEU A 228 9.01 3.92 -9.53
CA LEU A 228 9.37 3.10 -10.66
C LEU A 228 8.36 2.03 -11.02
N VAL A 229 7.99 1.23 -10.02
CA VAL A 229 7.39 -0.07 -10.27
C VAL A 229 5.90 0.13 -10.44
N VAL A 230 5.46 0.05 -11.69
CA VAL A 230 4.07 0.19 -12.08
C VAL A 230 3.68 -0.97 -12.96
N TYR A 231 2.60 -1.65 -12.56
CA TYR A 231 1.94 -2.68 -13.33
C TYR A 231 0.70 -2.10 -14.00
N ALA A 232 0.46 -2.53 -15.23
CA ALA A 232 -0.72 -2.19 -16.00
C ALA A 232 -1.33 -3.44 -16.62
N SER A 233 -2.64 -3.63 -16.44
CA SER A 233 -3.39 -4.80 -16.92
C SER A 233 -4.40 -4.43 -18.00
N GLY A 234 -4.71 -5.37 -18.88
CA GLY A 234 -5.81 -5.29 -19.83
C GLY A 234 -6.08 -6.65 -20.45
N THR A 235 -7.20 -6.90 -21.11
CA THR A 235 -8.21 -5.99 -21.65
C THR A 235 -9.60 -6.32 -21.09
N ASN A 236 -10.56 -5.41 -21.19
CA ASN A 236 -11.96 -5.69 -20.80
C ASN A 236 -12.80 -6.32 -21.92
N ARG A 237 -12.23 -6.62 -23.09
CA ARG A 237 -12.92 -7.18 -24.27
C ARG A 237 -12.41 -8.60 -24.56
N PRO A 238 -13.25 -9.65 -24.53
CA PRO A 238 -12.80 -11.03 -24.77
C PRO A 238 -12.17 -11.28 -26.15
N SER A 239 -12.49 -10.45 -27.15
CA SER A 239 -11.97 -10.52 -28.52
C SER A 239 -10.67 -9.75 -28.75
N ASP A 240 -10.11 -9.13 -27.70
CA ASP A 240 -8.81 -8.50 -27.68
C ASP A 240 -7.84 -9.38 -26.84
N VAL A 241 -6.55 -9.43 -27.18
CA VAL A 241 -5.57 -10.22 -26.42
C VAL A 241 -5.40 -9.65 -24.99
N PRO A 242 -5.60 -10.45 -23.93
CA PRO A 242 -5.30 -10.05 -22.56
C PRO A 242 -3.79 -10.11 -22.32
N ALA A 243 -3.27 -9.12 -21.59
CA ALA A 243 -1.85 -8.93 -21.36
C ALA A 243 -1.59 -8.17 -20.06
N MET A 244 -0.36 -8.28 -19.58
CA MET A 244 0.20 -7.46 -18.52
C MET A 244 1.40 -6.68 -19.06
N MET A 245 1.68 -5.53 -18.46
CA MET A 245 2.96 -4.85 -18.64
C MET A 245 3.46 -4.22 -17.35
N LYS A 246 4.78 -4.19 -17.19
CA LYS A 246 5.51 -3.67 -16.03
C LYS A 246 6.55 -2.65 -16.51
N THR A 247 6.70 -1.56 -15.77
CA THR A 247 7.90 -0.73 -15.81
C THR A 247 8.66 -0.87 -14.50
N VAL A 248 9.99 -0.73 -14.58
CA VAL A 248 10.92 -0.67 -13.43
C VAL A 248 11.82 0.56 -13.49
N ASP A 249 11.48 1.55 -14.32
CA ASP A 249 12.26 2.79 -14.53
C ASP A 249 11.38 4.05 -14.49
N GLY A 250 10.16 3.92 -13.96
CA GLY A 250 9.23 5.04 -13.80
C GLY A 250 8.53 5.37 -15.11
N GLY A 251 8.34 4.38 -15.98
CA GLY A 251 7.62 4.49 -17.24
C GLY A 251 8.42 5.21 -18.33
N ALA A 252 9.75 5.07 -18.33
CA ALA A 252 10.60 5.41 -19.47
C ALA A 252 10.63 4.23 -20.47
N THR A 253 10.71 3.00 -19.99
CA THR A 253 10.51 1.75 -20.73
C THR A 253 9.47 0.87 -20.05
N TRP A 254 8.96 -0.11 -20.80
CA TRP A 254 7.98 -1.09 -20.33
C TRP A 254 8.32 -2.46 -20.92
N THR A 255 8.14 -3.51 -20.12
CA THR A 255 8.14 -4.92 -20.55
C THR A 255 6.70 -5.42 -20.52
N ALA A 256 6.28 -6.22 -21.50
CA ALA A 256 4.92 -6.76 -21.58
C ALA A 256 4.90 -8.23 -21.97
N TRP A 257 3.85 -8.93 -21.54
CA TRP A 257 3.65 -10.36 -21.81
C TRP A 257 2.17 -10.71 -21.99
N ASP A 258 1.94 -11.75 -22.76
CA ASP A 258 0.63 -12.32 -23.07
C ASP A 258 0.06 -13.07 -21.85
N MET A 259 -1.24 -12.94 -21.60
CA MET A 259 -1.93 -13.57 -20.48
C MET A 259 -3.03 -14.55 -20.90
N SER A 260 -3.14 -14.89 -22.19
CA SER A 260 -4.21 -15.72 -22.77
C SER A 260 -4.27 -17.14 -22.18
N ALA A 261 -3.16 -17.64 -21.65
CA ALA A 261 -3.13 -18.92 -20.92
C ALA A 261 -3.94 -18.87 -19.60
N HIS A 262 -3.99 -17.70 -18.95
CA HIS A 262 -4.54 -17.50 -17.61
C HIS A 262 -5.90 -16.76 -17.61
N ALA A 263 -6.19 -15.95 -18.63
CA ALA A 263 -7.41 -15.13 -18.72
C ALA A 263 -7.87 -14.92 -20.17
N SER A 264 -9.11 -14.44 -20.32
CA SER A 264 -9.66 -13.90 -21.57
C SER A 264 -9.95 -12.39 -21.45
N ILE A 265 -10.14 -11.89 -20.23
CA ILE A 265 -10.21 -10.47 -19.88
C ILE A 265 -9.48 -10.20 -18.55
N LEU A 266 -8.84 -9.04 -18.43
CA LEU A 266 -8.19 -8.54 -17.20
C LEU A 266 -8.62 -7.09 -16.98
N ILE A 267 -9.05 -6.76 -15.75
CA ILE A 267 -9.76 -5.51 -15.45
C ILE A 267 -9.02 -4.63 -14.45
N ASP A 268 -8.47 -5.19 -13.38
CA ASP A 268 -7.84 -4.43 -12.29
C ASP A 268 -6.69 -5.25 -11.66
N THR A 269 -5.77 -4.57 -10.99
CA THR A 269 -4.59 -5.19 -10.38
C THR A 269 -4.19 -4.48 -9.10
N TYR A 270 -3.67 -5.26 -8.15
CA TYR A 270 -3.25 -4.81 -6.83
C TYR A 270 -1.94 -5.52 -6.45
N PHE A 271 -0.85 -4.77 -6.36
CA PHE A 271 0.46 -5.25 -5.89
C PHE A 271 0.79 -4.62 -4.54
N THR A 272 1.28 -5.43 -3.61
CA THR A 272 1.76 -4.96 -2.29
C THR A 272 3.21 -4.50 -2.35
N ASP A 273 4.00 -5.13 -3.21
CA ASP A 273 5.42 -4.83 -3.43
C ASP A 273 5.83 -5.12 -4.88
N ALA A 274 7.14 -5.11 -5.18
CA ALA A 274 7.65 -5.25 -6.54
C ALA A 274 7.54 -6.67 -7.11
N LEU A 275 7.23 -7.67 -6.27
CA LEU A 275 7.14 -9.09 -6.59
C LEU A 275 5.74 -9.67 -6.34
N HIS A 276 5.09 -9.33 -5.22
CA HIS A 276 3.80 -9.90 -4.83
C HIS A 276 2.60 -9.06 -5.26
N GLY A 277 1.62 -9.70 -5.88
CA GLY A 277 0.37 -9.06 -6.24
C GLY A 277 -0.61 -9.94 -7.01
N TRP A 278 -1.76 -9.35 -7.31
CA TRP A 278 -2.89 -10.00 -7.98
C TRP A 278 -3.35 -9.19 -9.20
N VAL A 279 -3.92 -9.90 -10.18
CA VAL A 279 -4.72 -9.32 -11.26
C VAL A 279 -6.05 -10.08 -11.38
N VAL A 280 -7.14 -9.35 -11.53
CA VAL A 280 -8.51 -9.90 -11.58
C VAL A 280 -9.17 -9.67 -12.93
N GLY A 281 -10.05 -10.59 -13.28
CA GLY A 281 -10.76 -10.59 -14.55
C GLY A 281 -11.57 -11.86 -14.72
N GLY A 282 -11.50 -12.47 -15.90
CA GLY A 282 -12.16 -13.74 -16.16
C GLY A 282 -11.58 -14.49 -17.36
N LYS A 283 -11.86 -15.80 -17.40
CA LYS A 283 -11.44 -16.73 -18.47
C LYS A 283 -12.66 -17.45 -19.06
N THR A 284 -12.56 -17.79 -20.34
CA THR A 284 -13.41 -18.78 -21.01
C THR A 284 -12.54 -19.66 -21.91
N ASP A 285 -12.98 -20.89 -22.18
CA ASP A 285 -12.27 -21.85 -23.04
C ASP A 285 -12.74 -21.79 -24.51
N GLU A 286 -13.60 -20.83 -24.86
CA GLU A 286 -13.89 -20.52 -26.27
C GLU A 286 -12.65 -19.96 -26.98
N ALA A 287 -12.35 -20.47 -28.18
CA ALA A 287 -11.15 -20.10 -28.93
C ALA A 287 -11.18 -18.69 -29.55
N ALA A 288 -12.35 -18.03 -29.60
CA ALA A 288 -12.52 -16.68 -30.15
C ALA A 288 -13.77 -15.99 -29.54
N PRO A 289 -13.78 -15.71 -28.22
CA PRO A 289 -14.96 -15.20 -27.54
C PRO A 289 -15.25 -13.76 -27.94
N THR A 290 -16.51 -13.46 -28.27
CA THR A 290 -16.97 -12.10 -28.61
C THR A 290 -17.87 -11.49 -27.53
N THR A 291 -18.33 -12.32 -26.61
CA THR A 291 -19.25 -12.02 -25.51
C THR A 291 -18.68 -12.54 -24.17
N ARG A 292 -19.30 -12.18 -23.04
CA ARG A 292 -18.87 -12.60 -21.70
C ARG A 292 -19.75 -13.66 -21.04
N ASP A 293 -20.79 -14.12 -21.73
CA ASP A 293 -21.80 -15.08 -21.24
C ASP A 293 -21.22 -16.43 -20.80
N LYS A 294 -20.02 -16.80 -21.27
CA LYS A 294 -19.30 -18.03 -20.89
C LYS A 294 -17.98 -17.77 -20.15
N VAL A 295 -17.78 -16.54 -19.68
CA VAL A 295 -16.65 -16.19 -18.82
C VAL A 295 -16.96 -16.60 -17.38
N LYS A 296 -15.95 -17.11 -16.68
CA LYS A 296 -15.91 -17.25 -15.21
C LYS A 296 -14.79 -16.39 -14.64
N PRO A 297 -14.87 -15.94 -13.37
CA PRO A 297 -13.85 -15.08 -12.79
C PRO A 297 -12.51 -15.79 -12.63
N VAL A 298 -11.42 -15.02 -12.68
CA VAL A 298 -10.10 -15.46 -12.25
C VAL A 298 -9.51 -14.45 -11.28
N ILE A 299 -8.79 -14.97 -10.28
CA ILE A 299 -7.98 -14.20 -9.35
C ILE A 299 -6.57 -14.76 -9.48
N LEU A 300 -5.76 -14.10 -10.31
CA LEU A 300 -4.41 -14.56 -10.63
C LEU A 300 -3.43 -13.90 -9.67
N GLU A 301 -2.64 -14.70 -8.95
CA GLU A 301 -1.58 -14.25 -8.05
C GLU A 301 -0.20 -14.49 -8.64
N THR A 302 0.73 -13.58 -8.36
CA THR A 302 2.16 -13.73 -8.63
C THR A 302 2.97 -13.42 -7.37
N THR A 303 4.12 -14.10 -7.21
CA THR A 303 5.09 -13.88 -6.14
C THR A 303 6.51 -13.62 -6.67
N ASP A 304 6.66 -13.49 -7.99
CA ASP A 304 7.94 -13.30 -8.69
C ASP A 304 7.96 -12.02 -9.55
N GLY A 305 6.97 -11.16 -9.37
CA GLY A 305 6.85 -9.90 -10.08
C GLY A 305 6.21 -10.02 -11.47
N GLY A 306 5.41 -11.05 -11.68
CA GLY A 306 4.58 -11.28 -12.85
C GLY A 306 5.17 -12.23 -13.90
N ALA A 307 6.26 -12.95 -13.59
CA ALA A 307 6.84 -13.95 -14.48
C ALA A 307 6.05 -15.27 -14.47
N THR A 308 5.44 -15.64 -13.33
CA THR A 308 4.48 -16.74 -13.21
C THR A 308 3.19 -16.29 -12.52
N TRP A 309 2.08 -16.99 -12.82
CA TRP A 309 0.73 -16.65 -12.36
C TRP A 309 -0.07 -17.89 -11.98
N THR A 310 -0.59 -17.91 -10.75
CA THR A 310 -1.44 -18.98 -10.21
C THR A 310 -2.89 -18.49 -10.07
N ASN A 311 -3.87 -19.19 -10.64
CA ASN A 311 -5.28 -18.87 -10.39
C ASN A 311 -5.72 -19.40 -9.01
N ARG A 312 -6.05 -18.51 -8.09
CA ARG A 312 -6.52 -18.84 -6.73
C ARG A 312 -7.95 -19.38 -6.68
N LEU A 313 -8.67 -19.38 -7.81
CA LEU A 313 -9.99 -20.03 -7.96
C LEU A 313 -9.91 -21.40 -8.66
N ALA A 314 -8.71 -21.94 -8.90
CA ALA A 314 -8.54 -23.22 -9.59
C ALA A 314 -9.12 -24.39 -8.77
N GLY A 315 -10.02 -25.18 -9.36
CA GLY A 315 -10.76 -26.23 -8.68
C GLY A 315 -12.03 -25.76 -7.95
N GLN A 316 -12.30 -24.46 -7.88
CA GLN A 316 -13.52 -23.87 -7.32
C GLN A 316 -14.48 -23.33 -8.40
N GLU A 317 -14.22 -23.61 -9.69
CA GLU A 317 -14.95 -23.00 -10.81
C GLU A 317 -16.45 -23.36 -10.82
N ALA A 318 -16.88 -24.39 -10.08
CA ALA A 318 -18.28 -24.76 -9.90
C ALA A 318 -19.07 -23.77 -9.02
N GLU A 319 -18.40 -23.04 -8.11
CA GLU A 319 -19.02 -22.07 -7.20
C GLU A 319 -19.40 -20.74 -7.88
N PHE A 320 -18.82 -20.48 -9.05
CA PHE A 320 -19.03 -19.25 -9.82
C PHE A 320 -19.88 -19.53 -11.07
N PRO A 321 -20.95 -18.76 -11.34
CA PRO A 321 -21.74 -18.91 -12.56
C PRO A 321 -20.95 -18.52 -13.81
N PHE A 322 -21.43 -18.95 -14.98
CA PHE A 322 -21.02 -18.37 -16.25
C PHE A 322 -21.65 -16.97 -16.41
N GLY A 323 -20.96 -16.06 -17.09
CA GLY A 323 -21.40 -14.67 -17.21
C GLY A 323 -20.85 -13.75 -16.13
N GLU A 324 -19.78 -14.16 -15.44
CA GLU A 324 -19.24 -13.47 -14.26
C GLU A 324 -17.73 -13.25 -14.34
N TRP A 325 -17.24 -12.09 -13.92
CA TRP A 325 -15.80 -11.78 -13.89
C TRP A 325 -15.44 -10.82 -12.74
N GLY A 326 -14.21 -10.91 -12.24
CA GLY A 326 -13.68 -9.98 -11.25
C GLY A 326 -13.42 -8.61 -11.86
N TRP A 327 -13.95 -7.54 -11.27
CA TRP A 327 -13.87 -6.19 -11.83
C TRP A 327 -12.93 -5.25 -11.07
N LYS A 328 -13.04 -5.12 -9.75
CA LYS A 328 -12.09 -4.42 -8.88
C LYS A 328 -11.65 -5.29 -7.72
N ILE A 329 -10.41 -5.11 -7.30
CA ILE A 329 -9.81 -5.79 -6.14
C ILE A 329 -9.43 -4.75 -5.07
N PHE A 330 -9.74 -5.06 -3.81
CA PHE A 330 -9.52 -4.19 -2.66
C PHE A 330 -9.14 -5.01 -1.43
N PHE A 331 -7.96 -4.79 -0.87
CA PHE A 331 -7.58 -5.32 0.45
C PHE A 331 -7.81 -4.26 1.54
N VAL A 332 -8.43 -4.69 2.64
CA VAL A 332 -8.67 -3.87 3.84
C VAL A 332 -7.43 -3.88 4.74
N ASN A 333 -6.76 -5.03 4.81
CA ASN A 333 -5.48 -5.26 5.47
C ASN A 333 -4.79 -6.47 4.80
N SER A 334 -3.69 -6.96 5.36
CA SER A 334 -2.92 -8.08 4.77
C SER A 334 -3.63 -9.44 4.77
N GLN A 335 -4.78 -9.59 5.45
CA GLN A 335 -5.56 -10.83 5.50
C GLN A 335 -6.94 -10.72 4.84
N LEU A 336 -7.67 -9.62 5.10
CA LEU A 336 -9.03 -9.38 4.62
C LEU A 336 -9.02 -8.64 3.29
N GLY A 337 -9.59 -9.26 2.25
CA GLY A 337 -9.69 -8.68 0.92
C GLY A 337 -10.96 -9.08 0.17
N PHE A 338 -11.31 -8.29 -0.84
CA PHE A 338 -12.52 -8.43 -1.62
C PHE A 338 -12.26 -8.21 -3.11
N VAL A 339 -13.02 -8.91 -3.96
CA VAL A 339 -13.12 -8.66 -5.40
C VAL A 339 -14.59 -8.48 -5.76
N SER A 340 -14.95 -7.39 -6.43
CA SER A 340 -16.29 -7.22 -6.99
C SER A 340 -16.49 -8.14 -8.19
N LEU A 341 -17.64 -8.82 -8.25
CA LEU A 341 -17.98 -9.72 -9.34
C LEU A 341 -19.07 -9.07 -10.20
N GLU A 342 -18.70 -8.68 -11.43
CA GLU A 342 -19.65 -8.12 -12.38
C GLU A 342 -20.36 -9.28 -13.11
N ASN A 343 -21.69 -9.26 -13.07
CA ASN A 343 -22.58 -10.24 -13.68
C ASN A 343 -23.93 -9.56 -13.93
N PHE A 344 -24.56 -9.83 -15.08
CA PHE A 344 -25.85 -9.22 -15.45
C PHE A 344 -27.04 -9.75 -14.62
N ASP A 345 -26.91 -10.94 -14.01
CA ASP A 345 -28.05 -11.68 -13.46
C ASP A 345 -28.14 -11.61 -11.93
N ALA A 346 -27.02 -11.48 -11.21
CA ALA A 346 -26.97 -11.34 -9.75
C ALA A 346 -25.70 -10.62 -9.27
N ALA A 347 -25.83 -9.74 -8.28
CA ALA A 347 -24.70 -9.08 -7.62
C ALA A 347 -23.95 -10.00 -6.64
N ALA A 348 -22.61 -9.99 -6.70
CA ALA A 348 -21.76 -10.75 -5.79
C ALA A 348 -20.37 -10.11 -5.56
N VAL A 349 -19.67 -10.59 -4.53
CA VAL A 349 -18.24 -10.35 -4.30
C VAL A 349 -17.54 -11.68 -4.01
N ALA A 350 -16.25 -11.80 -4.33
CA ALA A 350 -15.39 -12.81 -3.72
C ALA A 350 -14.69 -12.19 -2.50
N ARG A 351 -14.55 -12.95 -1.41
CA ARG A 351 -13.91 -12.51 -0.16
C ARG A 351 -12.80 -13.48 0.25
N THR A 352 -11.68 -12.94 0.70
CA THR A 352 -10.61 -13.68 1.39
C THR A 352 -10.46 -13.18 2.83
N THR A 353 -10.00 -14.06 3.72
CA THR A 353 -9.62 -13.74 5.10
C THR A 353 -8.25 -14.30 5.49
N ASP A 354 -7.46 -14.77 4.52
CA ASP A 354 -6.17 -15.44 4.70
C ASP A 354 -5.04 -14.84 3.84
N GLY A 355 -5.24 -13.61 3.36
CA GLY A 355 -4.28 -12.89 2.51
C GLY A 355 -4.37 -13.24 1.03
N GLY A 356 -5.51 -13.74 0.56
CA GLY A 356 -5.75 -14.06 -0.85
C GLY A 356 -5.40 -15.50 -1.25
N ARG A 357 -5.07 -16.37 -0.29
CA ARG A 357 -4.75 -17.78 -0.56
C ARG A 357 -6.01 -18.57 -0.89
N THR A 358 -7.12 -18.29 -0.21
CA THR A 358 -8.46 -18.81 -0.51
C THR A 358 -9.48 -17.68 -0.66
N TRP A 359 -10.51 -17.94 -1.45
CA TRP A 359 -11.59 -16.99 -1.75
C TRP A 359 -12.95 -17.70 -1.69
N ILE A 360 -13.97 -16.99 -1.20
CA ILE A 360 -15.35 -17.48 -1.09
C ILE A 360 -16.28 -16.51 -1.81
N ARG A 361 -17.18 -17.02 -2.66
CA ARG A 361 -18.21 -16.21 -3.33
C ARG A 361 -19.34 -15.87 -2.35
N MET A 362 -19.68 -14.59 -2.24
CA MET A 362 -20.75 -14.07 -1.38
C MET A 362 -21.74 -13.25 -2.23
N ALA A 363 -23.03 -13.52 -2.09
CA ALA A 363 -24.07 -12.76 -2.76
C ALA A 363 -24.28 -11.37 -2.10
N VAL A 364 -24.66 -10.38 -2.90
CA VAL A 364 -25.02 -9.04 -2.41
C VAL A 364 -26.53 -8.88 -2.51
N GLU A 365 -27.23 -9.30 -1.46
CA GLU A 365 -28.69 -9.26 -1.36
C GLU A 365 -29.12 -8.05 -0.53
N ASP A 366 -29.59 -6.99 -1.20
CA ASP A 366 -29.97 -5.70 -0.59
C ASP A 366 -31.44 -5.29 -0.83
N GLY A 367 -32.23 -6.17 -1.46
CA GLY A 367 -33.63 -5.95 -1.83
C GLY A 367 -33.85 -5.02 -3.04
N GLN A 368 -32.80 -4.42 -3.63
CA GLN A 368 -32.93 -3.49 -4.76
C GLN A 368 -32.99 -4.19 -6.13
N GLY A 369 -32.67 -5.49 -6.18
CA GLY A 369 -32.44 -6.23 -7.41
C GLY A 369 -31.09 -5.90 -8.04
N ASN A 370 -30.06 -5.76 -7.20
CA ASN A 370 -28.73 -5.33 -7.62
C ASN A 370 -28.06 -6.37 -8.55
N ALA A 371 -27.41 -5.88 -9.62
CA ALA A 371 -26.61 -6.62 -10.59
C ALA A 371 -25.56 -5.70 -11.21
N ASN A 372 -24.55 -6.25 -11.89
CA ASN A 372 -23.45 -5.49 -12.50
C ASN A 372 -22.68 -4.64 -11.47
N LEU A 373 -22.17 -5.30 -10.41
CA LEU A 373 -21.27 -4.66 -9.45
C LEU A 373 -19.89 -4.45 -10.06
N GLU A 374 -19.35 -3.26 -9.82
CA GLU A 374 -18.04 -2.83 -10.31
C GLU A 374 -17.16 -2.32 -9.17
N GLY A 375 -17.59 -1.28 -8.45
CA GLY A 375 -16.86 -0.75 -7.31
C GLY A 375 -16.99 -1.64 -6.07
N VAL A 376 -15.88 -1.81 -5.34
CA VAL A 376 -15.84 -2.35 -3.97
C VAL A 376 -14.83 -1.57 -3.13
N GLY A 377 -15.15 -1.31 -1.86
CA GLY A 377 -14.23 -0.65 -0.93
C GLY A 377 -14.75 -0.61 0.50
N PHE A 378 -13.84 -0.70 1.46
CA PHE A 378 -14.13 -0.77 2.89
C PHE A 378 -13.37 0.30 3.67
N ALA A 379 -14.04 0.93 4.65
CA ALA A 379 -13.45 1.89 5.58
C ALA A 379 -12.89 1.23 6.85
N ASP A 380 -13.36 0.03 7.18
CA ASP A 380 -12.80 -0.88 8.18
C ASP A 380 -13.24 -2.32 7.86
N ASP A 381 -12.87 -3.30 8.70
CA ASP A 381 -13.20 -4.72 8.54
C ASP A 381 -14.71 -5.03 8.59
N ARG A 382 -15.55 -4.06 8.97
CA ARG A 382 -17.01 -4.20 9.03
C ARG A 382 -17.75 -3.34 8.02
N ARG A 383 -17.36 -2.07 7.85
CA ARG A 383 -18.09 -1.06 7.09
C ARG A 383 -17.51 -0.91 5.68
N GLY A 384 -18.32 -1.26 4.69
CA GLY A 384 -17.94 -1.18 3.28
C GLY A 384 -19.11 -0.97 2.34
N TRP A 385 -18.77 -0.77 1.07
CA TRP A 385 -19.70 -0.42 0.01
C TRP A 385 -19.35 -1.13 -1.29
N VAL A 386 -20.39 -1.38 -2.09
CA VAL A 386 -20.30 -1.82 -3.47
C VAL A 386 -21.27 -1.00 -4.33
N GLY A 387 -21.04 -0.96 -5.64
CA GLY A 387 -21.95 -0.35 -6.60
C GLY A 387 -21.50 -0.60 -8.04
N GLY A 388 -22.28 -0.15 -9.01
CA GLY A 388 -21.97 -0.34 -10.44
C GLY A 388 -23.15 0.07 -11.32
N TRP A 389 -23.36 -0.58 -12.46
CA TRP A 389 -24.53 -0.30 -13.30
C TRP A 389 -25.86 -0.74 -12.67
N GLY A 390 -25.80 -1.54 -11.61
CA GLY A 390 -26.77 -1.64 -10.52
C GLY A 390 -28.07 -2.37 -10.83
N SER A 391 -28.54 -2.37 -12.08
CA SER A 391 -29.68 -3.16 -12.52
C SER A 391 -29.35 -3.95 -13.77
N ARG A 392 -30.05 -5.07 -13.99
CA ARG A 392 -29.85 -5.99 -15.14
C ARG A 392 -30.01 -5.32 -16.51
N ASP A 393 -30.85 -4.29 -16.59
CA ASP A 393 -31.08 -3.45 -17.78
C ASP A 393 -30.13 -2.22 -17.87
N LEU A 394 -29.23 -2.07 -16.90
CA LEU A 394 -28.27 -0.96 -16.75
C LEU A 394 -28.92 0.43 -16.62
N SER A 395 -30.21 0.51 -16.24
CA SER A 395 -30.94 1.78 -16.11
C SER A 395 -30.76 2.48 -14.76
N LYS A 396 -30.32 1.75 -13.73
CA LYS A 396 -30.28 2.22 -12.33
C LYS A 396 -28.97 1.81 -11.67
N GLY A 397 -27.98 2.71 -11.64
CA GLY A 397 -26.65 2.48 -11.07
C GLY A 397 -26.59 2.37 -9.55
N TYR A 398 -27.41 1.50 -8.95
CA TYR A 398 -27.55 1.31 -7.51
C TYR A 398 -26.23 0.95 -6.79
N SER A 399 -26.20 1.32 -5.51
CA SER A 399 -25.11 1.07 -4.57
C SER A 399 -25.65 0.39 -3.31
N SER A 400 -24.83 -0.44 -2.67
CA SER A 400 -25.14 -1.21 -1.46
C SER A 400 -24.05 -1.02 -0.40
N ALA A 401 -24.38 -1.16 0.87
CA ALA A 401 -23.46 -1.06 2.01
C ALA A 401 -23.57 -2.26 2.95
N THR A 402 -22.49 -2.54 3.67
CA THR A 402 -22.42 -3.55 4.74
C THR A 402 -21.90 -2.91 6.03
N VAL A 403 -22.28 -3.49 7.17
CA VAL A 403 -21.81 -3.11 8.53
C VAL A 403 -21.29 -4.32 9.33
N ASP A 404 -21.06 -5.45 8.66
CA ASP A 404 -20.67 -6.74 9.23
C ASP A 404 -19.55 -7.46 8.45
N GLY A 405 -18.86 -6.76 7.55
CA GLY A 405 -17.74 -7.32 6.78
C GLY A 405 -18.17 -8.02 5.49
N GLY A 406 -19.33 -7.64 4.95
CA GLY A 406 -19.89 -8.18 3.71
C GLY A 406 -20.74 -9.44 3.89
N ALA A 407 -21.14 -9.78 5.12
CA ALA A 407 -22.02 -10.92 5.40
C ALA A 407 -23.49 -10.59 5.11
N THR A 408 -23.91 -9.35 5.35
CA THR A 408 -25.20 -8.80 4.87
C THR A 408 -25.01 -7.43 4.20
N TRP A 409 -25.97 -7.08 3.35
CA TRP A 409 -25.94 -5.86 2.54
C TRP A 409 -27.30 -5.13 2.59
N ALA A 410 -27.26 -3.80 2.47
CA ALA A 410 -28.43 -2.93 2.48
C ALA A 410 -28.28 -1.80 1.45
N ALA A 411 -29.39 -1.21 1.03
CA ALA A 411 -29.42 -0.13 0.05
C ALA A 411 -28.60 1.10 0.48
N ALA A 412 -27.74 1.62 -0.40
CA ALA A 412 -26.79 2.68 -0.09
C ALA A 412 -26.64 3.77 -1.18
N ASN A 413 -27.68 4.01 -1.97
CA ASN A 413 -27.65 4.96 -3.10
C ASN A 413 -27.25 6.41 -2.73
N GLN A 414 -27.31 6.78 -1.45
CA GLN A 414 -26.78 8.05 -0.93
C GLN A 414 -25.28 8.23 -1.16
N ILE A 415 -24.50 7.17 -1.41
CA ILE A 415 -23.08 7.29 -1.77
C ILE A 415 -22.86 7.80 -3.19
N GLY A 416 -23.89 7.73 -4.05
CA GLY A 416 -23.81 7.98 -5.47
C GLY A 416 -24.24 6.80 -6.33
N LEU A 417 -24.23 7.02 -7.64
CA LEU A 417 -24.60 6.02 -8.65
C LEU A 417 -23.42 5.66 -9.56
N PHE A 418 -23.49 4.46 -10.16
CA PHE A 418 -22.52 3.93 -11.13
C PHE A 418 -21.12 3.65 -10.56
N ILE A 419 -21.00 3.46 -9.24
CA ILE A 419 -19.73 3.48 -8.51
C ILE A 419 -18.71 2.45 -9.05
N ASN A 420 -17.44 2.85 -9.22
CA ASN A 420 -16.38 2.01 -9.82
C ASN A 420 -15.08 1.94 -9.00
N ARG A 421 -14.68 2.99 -8.27
CA ARG A 421 -13.48 2.96 -7.41
C ARG A 421 -13.76 3.63 -6.08
N PHE A 422 -13.16 3.12 -5.01
CA PHE A 422 -13.09 3.74 -3.70
C PHE A 422 -11.62 4.00 -3.30
N ARG A 423 -11.38 5.00 -2.46
CA ARG A 423 -10.13 5.15 -1.71
C ARG A 423 -10.39 5.78 -0.34
N PHE A 424 -9.73 5.28 0.70
CA PHE A 424 -9.92 5.72 2.09
C PHE A 424 -8.61 6.14 2.76
N PHE A 425 -8.72 6.98 3.79
CA PHE A 425 -7.61 7.59 4.51
C PHE A 425 -7.89 7.74 6.01
N GLY A 426 -6.83 7.59 6.81
CA GLY A 426 -6.87 7.59 8.27
C GLY A 426 -7.05 6.17 8.83
N ASN A 427 -6.62 5.95 10.07
CA ASN A 427 -7.02 4.81 10.89
C ASN A 427 -7.44 5.33 12.29
N PRO A 428 -8.73 5.27 12.67
CA PRO A 428 -9.86 4.88 11.83
C PRO A 428 -10.03 5.83 10.62
N VAL A 429 -10.73 5.38 9.59
CA VAL A 429 -10.95 6.18 8.36
C VAL A 429 -11.79 7.41 8.67
N THR A 430 -11.24 8.59 8.36
CA THR A 430 -11.88 9.90 8.54
C THR A 430 -12.23 10.58 7.21
N VAL A 431 -11.50 10.24 6.14
CA VAL A 431 -11.75 10.75 4.79
C VAL A 431 -11.76 9.59 3.79
N GLY A 432 -12.69 9.60 2.85
CA GLY A 432 -12.73 8.69 1.71
C GLY A 432 -13.26 9.35 0.46
N TYR A 433 -13.08 8.68 -0.68
CA TYR A 433 -13.54 9.13 -2.00
C TYR A 433 -14.07 7.96 -2.80
N ALA A 434 -15.04 8.23 -3.68
CA ALA A 434 -15.57 7.26 -4.62
C ALA A 434 -15.80 7.87 -6.02
N SER A 435 -15.59 7.10 -7.08
CA SER A 435 -15.87 7.48 -8.46
C SER A 435 -17.18 6.87 -8.95
N GLY A 436 -18.02 7.67 -9.60
CA GLY A 436 -19.34 7.31 -10.16
C GLY A 436 -19.67 8.21 -11.35
N ASP A 437 -20.90 8.71 -11.51
CA ASP A 437 -21.18 9.79 -12.48
C ASP A 437 -20.25 11.01 -12.30
N THR A 438 -19.88 11.28 -11.05
CA THR A 438 -18.93 12.31 -10.58
C THR A 438 -17.93 11.72 -9.55
N VAL A 439 -17.25 12.56 -8.78
CA VAL A 439 -16.52 12.15 -7.57
C VAL A 439 -17.34 12.46 -6.32
N TYR A 440 -17.36 11.52 -5.38
CA TYR A 440 -17.98 11.63 -4.07
C TYR A 440 -16.93 11.63 -2.97
N LYS A 441 -17.21 12.31 -1.85
CA LYS A 441 -16.34 12.43 -0.67
C LYS A 441 -17.07 11.91 0.57
N TYR A 442 -16.42 11.05 1.33
CA TYR A 442 -16.80 10.58 2.66
C TYR A 442 -16.01 11.40 3.68
N SER A 443 -16.65 12.21 4.52
CA SER A 443 -15.94 13.03 5.53
C SER A 443 -16.86 13.59 6.61
N SER A 444 -16.33 13.82 7.81
CA SER A 444 -17.02 14.52 8.91
C SER A 444 -17.06 16.05 8.76
N ASP A 445 -16.36 16.62 7.77
CA ASP A 445 -16.36 18.07 7.52
C ASP A 445 -17.78 18.57 7.24
N PRO A 446 -18.25 19.68 7.84
CA PRO A 446 -19.52 20.30 7.46
C PRO A 446 -19.49 20.75 5.99
N ILE A 447 -20.65 20.77 5.34
CA ILE A 447 -20.79 21.31 3.98
C ILE A 447 -20.33 22.78 3.98
N PRO A 448 -19.36 23.17 3.14
CA PRO A 448 -19.03 24.59 2.97
C PRO A 448 -20.26 25.33 2.43
N VAL A 449 -20.89 26.16 3.28
CA VAL A 449 -21.93 27.07 2.82
C VAL A 449 -21.29 28.01 1.80
N ALA A 450 -21.74 27.94 0.55
CA ALA A 450 -21.12 28.64 -0.56
C ALA A 450 -20.99 30.15 -0.26
N SER A 451 -19.76 30.61 -0.04
CA SER A 451 -19.50 32.02 0.27
C SER A 451 -19.96 32.90 -0.89
N ALA A 452 -20.66 34.00 -0.59
CA ALA A 452 -21.40 34.81 -1.55
C ALA A 452 -20.52 35.71 -2.47
N ALA A 453 -19.41 35.18 -2.96
CA ALA A 453 -18.38 35.87 -3.74
C ALA A 453 -18.18 35.31 -5.17
N LEU A 454 -19.20 34.63 -5.73
CA LEU A 454 -19.18 34.07 -7.09
C LEU A 454 -20.41 34.48 -7.94
N THR A 455 -20.83 35.74 -7.82
CA THR A 455 -21.99 36.32 -8.54
C THR A 455 -21.67 36.94 -9.91
N ALA A 456 -20.43 36.83 -10.39
CA ALA A 456 -19.99 37.45 -11.65
C ALA A 456 -19.73 36.48 -12.83
N ALA A 457 -19.83 35.17 -12.61
CA ALA A 457 -19.46 34.14 -13.61
C ALA A 457 -20.66 33.37 -14.22
N GLN A 458 -21.90 33.84 -14.01
CA GLN A 458 -23.10 33.02 -14.25
C GLN A 458 -23.47 32.75 -15.72
N ASP A 459 -23.00 33.54 -16.70
CA ASP A 459 -23.12 33.16 -18.11
C ASP A 459 -22.31 31.88 -18.40
N ALA A 460 -21.12 31.74 -17.80
CA ALA A 460 -20.17 30.65 -18.06
C ALA A 460 -20.78 29.25 -17.92
N THR A 461 -21.66 29.09 -16.95
CA THR A 461 -22.21 27.80 -16.48
C THR A 461 -23.38 27.25 -17.28
N ILE A 462 -24.05 28.06 -18.09
CA ILE A 462 -25.18 27.57 -18.89
C ILE A 462 -24.60 26.73 -20.04
N PRO A 463 -25.08 25.51 -20.33
CA PRO A 463 -24.32 24.56 -21.15
C PRO A 463 -24.54 24.73 -22.67
N LEU A 464 -23.60 24.19 -23.46
CA LEU A 464 -23.61 24.25 -24.94
C LEU A 464 -24.77 23.45 -25.57
N LEU A 465 -25.09 22.31 -24.96
CA LEU A 465 -26.32 21.53 -25.18
C LEU A 465 -27.04 21.44 -23.82
N PRO A 466 -28.37 21.29 -23.76
CA PRO A 466 -29.08 21.14 -22.49
C PRO A 466 -28.61 19.90 -21.71
N ASN A 467 -28.44 20.06 -20.40
CA ASN A 467 -28.10 18.97 -19.49
C ASN A 467 -29.27 17.97 -19.39
N GLY A 468 -28.99 16.68 -19.57
CA GLY A 468 -29.98 15.60 -19.43
C GLY A 468 -30.24 14.84 -20.74
N ARG A 469 -31.46 14.30 -20.85
CA ARG A 469 -31.92 13.42 -21.93
C ARG A 469 -33.09 14.08 -22.65
N THR A 470 -32.91 14.47 -23.92
CA THR A 470 -33.97 15.04 -24.77
C THR A 470 -34.79 13.91 -25.39
N ILE A 471 -36.12 14.02 -25.33
CA ILE A 471 -37.08 12.99 -25.77
C ILE A 471 -37.99 13.64 -26.83
N ALA A 472 -37.97 13.16 -28.10
CA ALA A 472 -38.85 13.67 -29.17
C ALA A 472 -39.66 12.63 -30.02
N SER A 473 -40.98 12.84 -30.14
CA SER A 473 -41.97 12.11 -30.99
C SER A 473 -41.86 12.43 -32.48
N GLY A 474 -41.25 13.57 -32.81
CA GLY A 474 -41.40 14.17 -34.11
C GLY A 474 -40.86 13.29 -35.23
N ALA A 475 -41.29 13.59 -36.45
CA ALA A 475 -40.58 13.14 -37.65
C ALA A 475 -39.11 13.64 -37.63
N SER A 476 -38.85 14.76 -36.95
CA SER A 476 -37.52 15.24 -36.54
C SER A 476 -37.39 15.37 -35.02
N ILE A 477 -36.14 15.39 -34.55
CA ILE A 477 -35.76 15.61 -33.16
C ILE A 477 -35.05 16.97 -33.03
N PRO A 478 -35.60 17.94 -32.27
CA PRO A 478 -35.03 19.27 -32.14
C PRO A 478 -33.83 19.28 -31.18
N ILE A 479 -32.63 19.35 -31.74
CA ILE A 479 -31.37 19.53 -31.00
C ILE A 479 -31.22 21.01 -30.63
N ASN A 480 -31.63 21.33 -29.40
CA ASN A 480 -31.42 22.63 -28.80
C ASN A 480 -29.93 22.85 -28.50
N MET A 481 -29.37 23.94 -29.01
CA MET A 481 -27.94 24.22 -28.88
C MET A 481 -27.65 25.72 -28.70
N ARG A 482 -26.49 26.04 -28.13
CA ARG A 482 -25.91 27.39 -28.23
C ARG A 482 -24.69 27.40 -29.15
N VAL A 483 -24.64 28.43 -29.98
CA VAL A 483 -23.40 28.95 -30.55
C VAL A 483 -22.91 30.13 -29.68
N PRO A 484 -21.73 30.03 -29.03
CA PRO A 484 -21.07 31.15 -28.34
C PRO A 484 -20.90 32.39 -29.22
N VAL A 485 -20.91 33.57 -28.61
CA VAL A 485 -20.71 34.82 -29.36
C VAL A 485 -19.29 34.85 -29.95
N GLY A 486 -19.18 35.05 -31.26
CA GLY A 486 -17.92 35.05 -31.99
C GLY A 486 -17.35 33.65 -32.32
N THR A 487 -18.17 32.60 -32.32
CA THR A 487 -17.71 31.23 -32.66
C THR A 487 -17.18 31.18 -34.09
N LYS A 488 -16.01 30.57 -34.31
CA LYS A 488 -15.38 30.49 -35.64
C LYS A 488 -15.75 29.24 -36.40
N ARG A 489 -15.94 28.10 -35.74
CA ARG A 489 -16.43 26.84 -36.31
C ARG A 489 -17.36 26.10 -35.35
N LEU A 490 -18.35 25.41 -35.92
CA LEU A 490 -19.32 24.58 -35.21
C LEU A 490 -19.47 23.23 -35.92
N THR A 491 -19.31 22.11 -35.19
CA THR A 491 -19.74 20.78 -35.64
C THR A 491 -20.85 20.21 -34.76
N LEU A 492 -21.67 19.34 -35.36
CA LEU A 492 -22.67 18.54 -34.67
C LEU A 492 -22.58 17.09 -35.15
N ASP A 493 -22.24 16.17 -34.27
CA ASP A 493 -21.88 14.79 -34.56
C ASP A 493 -22.75 13.82 -33.73
N VAL A 494 -23.37 12.82 -34.36
CA VAL A 494 -24.19 11.76 -33.73
C VAL A 494 -23.33 10.53 -33.46
N TRP A 495 -23.46 9.93 -32.29
CA TRP A 495 -22.78 8.69 -31.89
C TRP A 495 -23.78 7.72 -31.26
N ASP A 496 -23.48 6.42 -31.29
CA ASP A 496 -24.27 5.40 -30.59
C ASP A 496 -23.88 5.29 -29.11
N ARG A 497 -24.62 4.46 -28.35
CA ARG A 497 -24.37 4.23 -26.91
C ARG A 497 -23.08 3.45 -26.59
N PHE A 498 -22.32 3.02 -27.60
CA PHE A 498 -21.05 2.31 -27.48
C PHE A 498 -19.83 3.17 -27.91
N GLY A 499 -20.08 4.36 -28.46
CA GLY A 499 -19.05 5.29 -28.91
C GLY A 499 -18.65 5.12 -30.38
N VAL A 500 -19.51 4.54 -31.21
CA VAL A 500 -19.35 4.50 -32.67
C VAL A 500 -20.02 5.72 -33.30
N GLU A 501 -19.39 6.35 -34.29
CA GLU A 501 -19.95 7.51 -35.00
C GLU A 501 -21.10 7.07 -35.94
N VAL A 502 -22.24 7.75 -35.84
CA VAL A 502 -23.43 7.55 -36.68
C VAL A 502 -23.49 8.60 -37.79
N GLY A 503 -23.00 9.82 -37.55
CA GLY A 503 -22.81 10.82 -38.59
C GLY A 503 -22.68 12.28 -38.15
N ARG A 504 -22.02 13.10 -38.97
CA ARG A 504 -22.04 14.56 -38.83
C ARG A 504 -23.30 15.16 -39.45
N LEU A 505 -24.06 15.91 -38.65
CA LEU A 505 -25.26 16.65 -39.03
C LEU A 505 -24.95 18.08 -39.46
N LEU A 506 -23.88 18.68 -38.92
CA LEU A 506 -23.54 20.09 -39.15
C LEU A 506 -22.03 20.30 -39.16
N ASP A 507 -21.55 21.14 -40.08
CA ASP A 507 -20.21 21.72 -40.09
C ASP A 507 -20.31 23.15 -40.64
N GLU A 508 -20.20 24.16 -39.76
CA GLU A 508 -20.37 25.57 -40.12
C GLU A 508 -19.13 26.40 -39.78
N ILE A 509 -18.80 27.36 -40.64
CA ILE A 509 -17.73 28.36 -40.44
C ILE A 509 -18.39 29.72 -40.23
N ARG A 510 -18.03 30.42 -39.14
CA ARG A 510 -18.73 31.59 -38.60
C ARG A 510 -20.25 31.34 -38.47
N PRO A 511 -20.65 30.30 -37.72
CA PRO A 511 -22.05 30.02 -37.41
C PRO A 511 -22.76 31.24 -36.80
N ARG A 512 -24.09 31.31 -36.94
CA ARG A 512 -24.87 32.36 -36.25
C ARG A 512 -24.83 32.15 -34.73
N ASP A 513 -24.20 33.09 -34.04
CA ASP A 513 -24.24 33.25 -32.58
C ASP A 513 -25.68 33.24 -32.07
N GLY A 514 -25.95 32.57 -30.95
CA GLY A 514 -27.26 32.68 -30.29
C GLY A 514 -27.82 31.38 -29.73
N GLN A 515 -29.14 31.39 -29.55
CA GLN A 515 -30.00 30.21 -29.43
C GLN A 515 -30.10 29.57 -30.81
N ARG A 516 -29.96 28.25 -30.93
CA ARG A 516 -30.28 27.53 -32.16
C ARG A 516 -30.99 26.22 -31.87
N VAL A 517 -31.77 25.77 -32.84
CA VAL A 517 -32.33 24.43 -32.90
C VAL A 517 -31.88 23.83 -34.23
N PHE A 518 -31.48 22.56 -34.23
CA PHE A 518 -31.24 21.78 -35.43
C PHE A 518 -32.14 20.54 -35.40
N ASP A 519 -32.96 20.37 -36.42
CA ASP A 519 -33.90 19.25 -36.51
C ASP A 519 -33.24 18.05 -37.21
N TRP A 520 -32.93 17.00 -36.45
CA TRP A 520 -32.44 15.74 -37.00
C TRP A 520 -33.60 14.80 -37.34
N ASP A 521 -33.71 14.35 -38.58
CA ASP A 521 -34.76 13.44 -39.08
C ASP A 521 -34.65 11.99 -38.56
N GLY A 522 -33.57 11.67 -37.83
CA GLY A 522 -33.30 10.30 -37.38
C GLY A 522 -32.71 9.41 -38.48
N THR A 523 -31.92 9.96 -39.41
CA THR A 523 -31.15 9.19 -40.42
C THR A 523 -29.64 9.19 -40.16
N ASP A 524 -28.93 8.22 -40.76
CA ASP A 524 -27.46 8.15 -40.81
C ASP A 524 -26.85 8.96 -41.98
N VAL A 525 -25.52 8.96 -42.13
CA VAL A 525 -24.81 9.64 -43.25
C VAL A 525 -25.18 9.16 -44.67
N ARG A 526 -26.01 8.13 -44.81
CA ARG A 526 -26.51 7.60 -46.09
C ARG A 526 -28.01 7.88 -46.28
N GLY A 527 -28.65 8.58 -45.35
CA GLY A 527 -30.10 8.83 -45.33
C GLY A 527 -30.93 7.62 -44.86
N ALA A 528 -30.31 6.61 -44.24
CA ALA A 528 -31.03 5.45 -43.72
C ALA A 528 -31.54 5.71 -42.29
N THR A 529 -32.83 5.52 -42.06
CA THR A 529 -33.48 5.73 -40.75
C THR A 529 -32.85 4.86 -39.66
N VAL A 530 -32.36 5.47 -38.58
CA VAL A 530 -31.78 4.76 -37.44
C VAL A 530 -32.88 4.23 -36.49
N PRO A 531 -32.62 3.14 -35.73
CA PRO A 531 -33.57 2.57 -34.78
C PRO A 531 -34.11 3.55 -33.72
N MET A 532 -35.19 3.13 -33.02
CA MET A 532 -35.62 3.82 -31.81
C MET A 532 -34.65 3.48 -30.66
N GLY A 533 -34.16 4.49 -29.96
CA GLY A 533 -33.15 4.30 -28.91
C GLY A 533 -32.48 5.62 -28.49
N ASP A 534 -31.35 5.48 -27.81
CA ASP A 534 -30.54 6.59 -27.30
C ASP A 534 -29.29 6.82 -28.15
N TYR A 535 -29.13 8.07 -28.60
CA TYR A 535 -28.02 8.56 -29.40
C TYR A 535 -27.33 9.70 -28.65
N ILE A 536 -26.01 9.76 -28.75
CA ILE A 536 -25.22 10.84 -28.15
C ILE A 536 -25.03 11.91 -29.22
N ILE A 537 -25.67 13.06 -29.03
CA ILE A 537 -25.39 14.25 -29.83
C ILE A 537 -24.21 14.96 -29.20
N ARG A 538 -23.14 15.12 -29.97
CA ARG A 538 -21.94 15.86 -29.61
C ARG A 538 -21.89 17.15 -30.42
N MET A 539 -21.82 18.29 -29.76
CA MET A 539 -21.60 19.57 -30.42
C MET A 539 -20.25 20.13 -30.01
N THR A 540 -19.46 20.59 -30.99
CA THR A 540 -18.18 21.25 -30.76
C THR A 540 -18.22 22.66 -31.34
N ALA A 541 -18.09 23.66 -30.48
CA ALA A 541 -17.99 25.08 -30.86
C ALA A 541 -16.56 25.56 -30.55
N ASP A 542 -15.79 25.83 -31.61
CA ASP A 542 -14.33 26.00 -31.55
C ASP A 542 -13.65 24.87 -30.73
N ASP A 543 -13.00 25.19 -29.61
CA ASP A 543 -12.32 24.22 -28.73
C ASP A 543 -13.20 23.70 -27.58
N VAL A 544 -14.52 23.93 -27.61
CA VAL A 544 -15.45 23.58 -26.53
C VAL A 544 -16.48 22.57 -27.03
N THR A 545 -16.39 21.34 -26.53
CA THR A 545 -17.34 20.26 -26.81
C THR A 545 -18.33 20.09 -25.66
N ALA A 546 -19.59 19.83 -25.97
CA ALA A 546 -20.55 19.21 -25.05
C ALA A 546 -21.18 17.99 -25.71
N SER A 547 -21.82 17.13 -24.92
CA SER A 547 -22.61 16.02 -25.41
C SER A 547 -23.89 15.86 -24.60
N SER A 548 -24.99 15.49 -25.24
CA SER A 548 -26.31 15.31 -24.66
C SER A 548 -26.96 14.05 -25.24
N ILE A 549 -27.79 13.35 -24.46
CA ILE A 549 -28.47 12.14 -24.93
C ILE A 549 -29.77 12.57 -25.60
N VAL A 550 -29.97 12.11 -26.84
CA VAL A 550 -31.20 12.28 -27.61
C VAL A 550 -31.88 10.93 -27.78
N THR A 551 -33.15 10.86 -27.38
CA THR A 551 -34.03 9.72 -27.48
C THR A 551 -35.17 10.02 -28.45
N ARG A 552 -35.41 9.08 -29.37
CA ARG A 552 -36.54 9.14 -30.30
C ARG A 552 -37.80 8.51 -29.65
N ALA A 553 -38.54 9.30 -28.88
CA ALA A 553 -39.74 8.96 -28.10
C ALA A 553 -40.49 10.25 -27.66
N SER A 554 -41.78 10.27 -27.32
CA SER A 554 -42.66 11.47 -27.46
C SER A 554 -42.27 12.87 -26.86
N ALA A 555 -42.39 13.97 -27.66
CA ALA A 555 -41.94 15.38 -27.41
C ALA A 555 -43.00 16.33 -26.80
N PRO A 556 -42.70 17.61 -26.37
CA PRO A 556 -41.46 18.46 -26.48
C PRO A 556 -41.02 19.11 -25.09
N PRO A 557 -40.28 20.27 -24.90
CA PRO A 557 -39.64 21.28 -25.78
C PRO A 557 -38.14 21.67 -25.50
N SER A 558 -37.78 22.91 -25.10
CA SER A 558 -36.55 23.61 -25.62
C SER A 558 -35.93 24.85 -24.85
N VAL A 559 -34.73 25.31 -25.31
CA VAL A 559 -34.04 26.67 -25.20
C VAL A 559 -33.04 27.01 -24.00
N ALA A 560 -31.80 27.59 -24.23
CA ALA A 560 -30.59 27.66 -23.30
C ALA A 560 -29.59 28.92 -23.37
N ARG A 561 -28.22 28.84 -23.12
CA ARG A 561 -27.00 29.73 -23.50
C ARG A 561 -25.83 30.14 -22.49
N THR A 562 -24.51 29.86 -22.80
CA THR A 562 -23.14 29.82 -22.07
C THR A 562 -22.06 31.00 -21.89
N GLY A 563 -20.88 30.70 -21.25
CA GLY A 563 -19.44 31.15 -21.48
C GLY A 563 -18.77 32.31 -20.65
N GLY A 564 -17.49 32.37 -20.16
CA GLY A 564 -16.37 31.39 -19.87
C GLY A 564 -14.86 31.92 -19.81
N ARG A 565 -13.94 31.34 -18.95
CA ARG A 565 -12.39 31.39 -18.90
C ARG A 565 -11.66 32.65 -18.27
N ARG A 566 -10.38 32.77 -17.78
CA ARG A 566 -9.05 32.06 -17.43
C ARG A 566 -8.14 33.01 -16.51
N ASP A 567 -6.86 32.94 -16.00
CA ASP A 567 -5.53 32.17 -15.90
C ASP A 567 -4.59 32.86 -14.78
N ALA A 568 -3.27 32.69 -14.41
CA ALA A 568 -2.09 31.73 -14.31
C ALA A 568 -0.79 32.51 -13.72
N THR A 569 0.46 32.13 -13.28
CA THR A 569 1.33 30.95 -12.82
C THR A 569 2.80 31.39 -12.30
N LEU A 570 3.71 30.47 -11.77
CA LEU A 570 5.24 30.51 -11.53
C LEU A 570 5.86 30.89 -10.12
N ARG A 571 7.18 30.77 -9.66
CA ARG A 571 8.39 29.81 -9.60
C ARG A 571 9.62 30.44 -8.77
N LEU A 572 10.85 29.89 -8.44
CA LEU A 572 11.43 28.65 -7.78
C LEU A 572 13.02 28.70 -7.47
N SER A 573 13.65 27.68 -6.77
CA SER A 573 15.15 27.31 -6.59
C SER A 573 16.01 27.82 -5.36
N SER A 574 17.24 27.39 -4.89
CA SER A 574 18.27 26.25 -5.03
C SER A 574 19.46 26.23 -3.93
N ALA A 575 20.35 25.18 -3.79
CA ALA A 575 21.57 25.00 -2.86
C ALA A 575 22.47 23.73 -3.22
N PRO A 576 23.45 23.07 -2.46
CA PRO A 576 24.45 23.28 -1.32
C PRO A 576 25.92 22.62 -1.46
N ARG A 577 26.81 22.39 -0.41
CA ARG A 577 28.12 21.57 -0.43
C ARG A 577 28.71 20.96 0.92
N ARG A 578 29.77 20.07 0.95
CA ARG A 578 30.20 19.08 2.05
C ARG A 578 31.70 18.49 2.04
N ALA A 579 32.22 17.76 3.09
CA ALA A 579 33.47 16.88 3.16
C ALA A 579 33.57 15.79 4.34
N SER A 580 34.66 14.95 4.41
CA SER A 580 35.34 14.03 5.46
C SER A 580 34.72 12.75 6.17
N ARG A 581 35.55 11.92 6.90
CA ARG A 581 35.31 10.57 7.57
C ARG A 581 36.24 10.17 8.80
N SER A 582 35.77 9.32 9.75
CA SER A 582 36.47 8.79 11.00
C SER A 582 36.10 7.31 11.45
N THR A 583 36.37 6.86 12.70
CA THR A 583 36.12 5.49 13.28
C THR A 583 35.35 5.47 14.64
N VAL A 584 34.66 4.37 15.01
CA VAL A 584 33.76 4.33 16.20
C VAL A 584 34.50 4.59 17.50
N ALA A 585 35.53 3.81 17.80
CA ALA A 585 36.24 3.92 19.08
C ALA A 585 36.81 5.34 19.28
N ALA A 586 37.33 5.97 18.23
CA ALA A 586 37.81 7.35 18.29
C ALA A 586 36.66 8.34 18.58
N LEU A 587 35.58 8.27 17.81
CA LEU A 587 34.37 9.11 17.98
C LEU A 587 33.75 8.97 19.38
N MET A 588 33.84 7.77 19.99
CA MET A 588 33.33 7.49 21.34
C MET A 588 34.29 7.97 22.45
N THR A 589 35.62 7.88 22.26
CA THR A 589 36.61 8.32 23.25
C THR A 589 36.62 9.83 23.53
N GLU A 590 35.96 10.65 22.70
CA GLU A 590 35.60 12.03 23.06
C GLU A 590 34.61 12.06 24.22
N ALA A 591 35.09 12.00 25.47
CA ALA A 591 34.29 11.88 26.70
C ALA A 591 33.48 13.14 27.09
N THR A 592 33.10 13.98 26.12
CA THR A 592 32.31 15.23 26.18
C THR A 592 32.88 16.37 27.06
N PRO A 593 32.46 17.64 26.84
CA PRO A 593 32.05 18.31 25.60
C PRO A 593 33.07 19.44 25.25
N PRO A 594 33.38 19.70 23.95
CA PRO A 594 32.36 20.26 23.05
C PRO A 594 32.38 19.78 21.58
N GLU A 595 33.39 18.99 21.17
CA GLU A 595 33.83 18.82 19.77
C GLU A 595 32.94 17.92 18.89
N ARG A 596 32.06 17.08 19.47
CA ARG A 596 31.06 16.29 18.73
C ARG A 596 30.07 17.18 18.00
N ASP A 597 30.40 17.62 16.80
CA ASP A 597 29.66 18.59 16.00
C ASP A 597 28.88 17.93 14.84
N LEU A 598 28.27 18.76 14.00
CA LEU A 598 27.61 18.31 12.77
C LEU A 598 28.55 17.55 11.81
N GLN A 599 29.88 17.69 11.90
CA GLN A 599 30.83 16.87 11.15
C GLN A 599 31.04 15.50 11.80
N TRP A 600 31.34 15.43 13.10
CA TRP A 600 31.37 14.17 13.88
C TRP A 600 30.15 13.30 13.57
N LEU A 601 28.96 13.92 13.55
CA LEU A 601 27.69 13.23 13.31
C LEU A 601 27.58 12.62 11.89
N LYS A 602 28.13 13.27 10.87
CA LYS A 602 28.18 12.71 9.49
C LYS A 602 29.14 11.52 9.40
N GLU A 603 30.15 11.49 10.24
CA GLU A 603 31.18 10.45 10.23
C GLU A 603 30.71 9.23 11.04
N ALA A 604 30.08 9.45 12.20
CA ALA A 604 29.39 8.42 12.98
C ALA A 604 28.31 7.70 12.15
N LEU A 605 27.37 8.45 11.55
CA LEU A 605 26.31 7.87 10.71
C LEU A 605 26.86 7.11 9.50
N GLN A 606 28.02 7.49 8.97
CA GLN A 606 28.66 6.75 7.88
C GLN A 606 29.26 5.42 8.36
N ILE A 607 29.64 5.27 9.63
CA ILE A 607 30.09 3.97 10.15
C ILE A 607 28.92 3.10 10.55
N ALA A 608 27.84 3.69 11.08
CA ALA A 608 26.57 3.00 11.27
C ALA A 608 26.12 2.32 9.96
N ILE A 609 26.08 3.05 8.84
CA ILE A 609 25.79 2.47 7.50
C ILE A 609 26.69 1.27 7.11
N GLN A 610 27.93 1.19 7.62
CA GLN A 610 28.82 0.06 7.38
C GLN A 610 28.49 -1.13 8.31
N LEU A 611 28.06 -0.88 9.54
CA LEU A 611 27.59 -1.90 10.49
C LEU A 611 26.32 -2.59 9.96
N GLU A 612 25.28 -1.82 9.59
CA GLU A 612 24.03 -2.36 9.01
C GLU A 612 24.26 -3.14 7.70
N LEU A 613 25.35 -2.84 6.97
CA LEU A 613 25.75 -3.57 5.77
C LEU A 613 26.56 -4.84 6.08
N ALA A 614 27.12 -4.96 7.28
CA ALA A 614 27.94 -6.09 7.72
C ALA A 614 27.13 -7.24 8.34
N THR A 615 25.93 -6.96 8.84
CA THR A 615 24.99 -7.95 9.39
C THR A 615 24.24 -8.72 8.29
N LEU A 616 23.90 -8.04 7.19
CA LEU A 616 23.08 -8.60 6.11
C LEU A 616 23.69 -9.85 5.42
N PRO A 617 24.96 -9.87 4.94
CA PRO A 617 25.55 -11.04 4.29
C PRO A 617 25.57 -12.34 5.12
N PRO A 618 26.00 -12.36 6.40
CA PRO A 618 25.98 -13.58 7.21
C PRO A 618 24.55 -14.05 7.55
N TYR A 619 23.58 -13.14 7.72
CA TYR A 619 22.16 -13.49 7.94
C TYR A 619 21.54 -14.11 6.68
N LEU A 620 21.73 -13.49 5.52
CA LEU A 620 21.26 -13.98 4.22
C LEU A 620 21.90 -15.33 3.85
N THR A 621 23.20 -15.51 4.12
CA THR A 621 23.90 -16.77 3.85
C THR A 621 23.29 -17.93 4.64
N ALA A 622 23.11 -17.75 5.95
CA ALA A 622 22.47 -18.78 6.78
C ALA A 622 21.02 -19.05 6.34
N TYR A 623 20.24 -18.01 6.06
CA TYR A 623 18.87 -18.10 5.55
C TYR A 623 18.76 -18.97 4.29
N TRP A 624 19.62 -18.74 3.29
CA TRP A 624 19.61 -19.52 2.04
C TRP A 624 20.01 -20.99 2.24
N THR A 625 20.77 -21.34 3.29
CA THR A 625 21.05 -22.75 3.57
C THR A 625 19.86 -23.55 4.08
N ILE A 626 18.78 -22.92 4.56
CA ILE A 626 17.64 -23.63 5.16
C ILE A 626 16.70 -24.21 4.10
N LYS A 627 16.52 -25.52 4.09
CA LYS A 627 15.69 -26.25 3.10
C LYS A 627 14.18 -26.18 3.36
N GLN A 628 13.78 -25.89 4.60
CA GLN A 628 12.39 -25.94 5.05
C GLN A 628 11.81 -24.52 5.03
N GLU A 629 10.91 -24.23 4.08
CA GLU A 629 10.35 -22.87 3.87
C GLU A 629 9.39 -22.42 4.99
N ASP A 630 8.70 -23.37 5.61
CA ASP A 630 7.73 -23.16 6.69
C ASP A 630 8.35 -23.20 8.10
N HIS A 631 9.66 -23.44 8.22
CA HIS A 631 10.32 -23.56 9.52
C HIS A 631 10.46 -22.22 10.24
N GLU A 632 10.05 -22.15 11.50
CA GLU A 632 10.02 -20.92 12.31
C GLU A 632 11.38 -20.19 12.37
N ALA A 633 12.49 -20.93 12.49
CA ALA A 633 13.82 -20.30 12.45
C ALA A 633 14.13 -19.61 11.10
N LYS A 634 13.59 -20.12 9.98
CA LYS A 634 13.73 -19.47 8.67
C LYS A 634 12.87 -18.21 8.60
N ALA A 635 11.63 -18.26 9.07
CA ALA A 635 10.74 -17.10 9.16
C ALA A 635 11.36 -15.99 10.03
N SER A 636 11.88 -16.34 11.21
CA SER A 636 12.48 -15.39 12.15
C SER A 636 13.73 -14.71 11.58
N ILE A 637 14.65 -15.47 10.95
CA ILE A 637 15.80 -14.88 10.24
C ILE A 637 15.33 -14.02 9.04
N SER A 638 14.23 -14.41 8.38
CA SER A 638 13.63 -13.65 7.26
C SER A 638 13.19 -12.25 7.68
N GLU A 639 12.62 -12.13 8.87
CA GLU A 639 12.14 -10.87 9.44
C GLU A 639 13.32 -10.00 9.88
N ILE A 640 14.28 -10.57 10.61
CA ILE A 640 15.51 -9.89 11.04
C ILE A 640 16.23 -9.22 9.85
N TRP A 641 16.53 -9.93 8.75
CA TRP A 641 17.24 -9.27 7.64
C TRP A 641 16.40 -8.20 6.92
N ARG A 642 15.06 -8.21 7.02
CA ARG A 642 14.21 -7.11 6.52
C ARG A 642 14.28 -5.90 7.44
N GLU A 643 14.38 -6.11 8.74
CA GLU A 643 14.57 -5.07 9.75
C GLU A 643 15.94 -4.40 9.54
N GLU A 644 17.02 -5.18 9.42
CA GLU A 644 18.37 -4.70 9.06
C GLU A 644 18.39 -3.88 7.75
N MET A 645 17.67 -4.34 6.70
CA MET A 645 17.55 -3.57 5.45
C MET A 645 16.81 -2.23 5.65
N ALA A 646 15.84 -2.18 6.57
CA ALA A 646 15.16 -0.95 6.92
C ALA A 646 16.11 -0.02 7.70
N HIS A 647 16.84 -0.55 8.68
CA HIS A 647 17.81 0.19 9.50
C HIS A 647 18.89 0.81 8.61
N PHE A 648 19.56 0.02 7.76
CA PHE A 648 20.51 0.50 6.73
C PHE A 648 19.97 1.71 5.93
N GLY A 649 18.75 1.59 5.40
CA GLY A 649 18.11 2.64 4.60
C GLY A 649 17.71 3.87 5.41
N LEU A 650 17.33 3.70 6.68
CA LEU A 650 16.99 4.77 7.61
C LEU A 650 18.24 5.53 8.07
N VAL A 651 19.37 4.86 8.32
CA VAL A 651 20.65 5.52 8.64
C VAL A 651 21.21 6.26 7.41
N CYS A 652 21.05 5.70 6.21
CA CYS A 652 21.33 6.43 4.97
C CYS A 652 20.46 7.70 4.83
N ASN A 653 19.18 7.64 5.24
CA ASN A 653 18.31 8.81 5.31
C ASN A 653 18.77 9.83 6.38
N LEU A 654 19.14 9.40 7.59
CA LEU A 654 19.71 10.26 8.64
C LEU A 654 20.97 10.99 8.13
N LEU A 655 21.87 10.29 7.44
CA LEU A 655 23.10 10.88 6.92
C LEU A 655 22.82 11.96 5.86
N VAL A 656 21.94 11.71 4.87
CA VAL A 656 21.63 12.75 3.86
C VAL A 656 20.77 13.88 4.43
N ALA A 657 19.96 13.63 5.46
CA ALA A 657 19.18 14.66 6.16
C ALA A 657 20.06 15.78 6.74
N ILE A 658 21.25 15.46 7.21
CA ILE A 658 22.25 16.44 7.70
C ILE A 658 23.22 16.92 6.60
N GLY A 659 22.87 16.72 5.33
CA GLY A 659 23.70 17.09 4.18
C GLY A 659 24.88 16.15 3.91
N GLY A 660 24.89 14.95 4.48
CA GLY A 660 25.86 13.91 4.19
C GLY A 660 25.64 13.21 2.85
N THR A 661 26.46 12.19 2.59
CA THR A 661 26.35 11.26 1.45
C THR A 661 26.93 9.94 1.90
N PRO A 662 26.17 8.83 1.86
CA PRO A 662 26.69 7.48 1.98
C PRO A 662 27.71 7.20 0.87
N LEU A 663 28.78 6.51 1.22
CA LEU A 663 29.76 5.92 0.31
C LEU A 663 29.83 4.43 0.66
N LEU A 664 29.62 3.58 -0.35
CA LEU A 664 29.37 2.15 -0.31
C LEU A 664 30.16 1.38 -1.40
N THR A 665 30.81 2.07 -2.34
CA THR A 665 31.50 1.49 -3.51
C THR A 665 33.03 1.48 -3.42
N ASP A 666 33.58 1.89 -2.27
CA ASP A 666 35.01 1.93 -1.99
C ASP A 666 35.43 0.65 -1.23
N ALA A 667 36.49 0.00 -1.71
CA ALA A 667 36.98 -1.28 -1.18
C ALA A 667 37.51 -1.19 0.27
N ALA A 668 37.77 0.01 0.79
CA ALA A 668 38.09 0.24 2.21
C ALA A 668 36.83 0.34 3.11
N VAL A 669 35.64 0.09 2.55
CA VAL A 669 34.33 0.41 3.14
C VAL A 669 33.34 -0.74 3.04
N VAL A 670 33.41 -1.53 1.96
CA VAL A 670 32.61 -2.75 1.84
C VAL A 670 33.11 -3.80 2.85
N PRO A 671 32.24 -4.41 3.67
CA PRO A 671 32.62 -5.49 4.57
C PRO A 671 33.29 -6.67 3.84
N THR A 672 34.18 -7.37 4.52
CA THR A 672 34.89 -8.55 3.98
C THR A 672 34.76 -9.73 4.94
N TYR A 673 34.72 -10.95 4.39
CA TYR A 673 34.41 -12.15 5.16
C TYR A 673 35.36 -13.33 4.84
N PRO A 674 35.67 -14.19 5.83
CA PRO A 674 35.63 -13.90 7.26
C PRO A 674 36.45 -12.65 7.63
N GLY A 675 35.87 -11.75 8.44
CA GLY A 675 36.49 -10.48 8.80
C GLY A 675 35.84 -9.81 10.02
N PRO A 676 36.39 -8.69 10.52
CA PRO A 676 35.87 -7.97 11.68
C PRO A 676 34.65 -7.10 11.33
N LEU A 677 33.85 -6.74 12.33
CA LEU A 677 32.81 -5.72 12.17
C LEU A 677 33.44 -4.35 11.87
N PRO A 678 32.84 -3.54 10.96
CA PRO A 678 33.32 -2.20 10.65
C PRO A 678 33.42 -1.27 11.87
N GLY A 679 34.29 -0.26 11.77
CA GLY A 679 34.44 0.75 12.82
C GLY A 679 35.15 0.31 14.11
N GLY A 680 35.35 -0.99 14.31
CA GLY A 680 35.99 -1.57 15.50
C GLY A 680 35.03 -2.00 16.62
N VAL A 681 33.74 -2.21 16.31
CA VAL A 681 32.77 -2.81 17.25
C VAL A 681 33.14 -4.28 17.51
N ARG A 682 32.91 -4.77 18.73
CA ARG A 682 33.29 -6.14 19.20
C ARG A 682 34.73 -6.53 18.81
N PRO A 683 35.78 -5.85 19.33
CA PRO A 683 37.17 -6.10 18.93
C PRO A 683 37.58 -7.58 19.07
N GLY A 684 37.94 -8.20 17.95
CA GLY A 684 38.33 -9.62 17.90
C GLY A 684 37.23 -10.59 17.50
N LEU A 685 35.96 -10.15 17.40
CA LEU A 685 34.92 -10.92 16.70
C LEU A 685 35.26 -10.97 15.20
N ILE A 686 35.31 -12.19 14.66
CA ILE A 686 35.45 -12.45 13.22
C ILE A 686 34.16 -13.10 12.76
N VAL A 687 33.49 -12.46 11.81
CA VAL A 687 32.18 -12.88 11.27
C VAL A 687 32.39 -13.70 9.99
N PRO A 688 32.07 -15.01 9.97
CA PRO A 688 32.18 -15.84 8.78
C PRO A 688 30.86 -15.91 7.99
N LEU A 689 30.97 -16.31 6.73
CA LEU A 689 29.84 -16.77 5.92
C LEU A 689 29.84 -18.30 5.91
N ARG A 690 28.82 -18.91 6.51
CA ARG A 690 28.67 -20.37 6.68
C ARG A 690 27.18 -20.74 6.81
N LYS A 691 26.86 -22.05 6.78
CA LYS A 691 25.48 -22.55 6.97
C LYS A 691 24.90 -22.20 8.33
N LEU A 692 23.58 -22.26 8.47
CA LEU A 692 22.95 -22.19 9.79
C LEU A 692 23.28 -23.43 10.61
N ASP A 693 23.97 -23.21 11.74
CA ASP A 693 24.20 -24.17 12.82
C ASP A 693 24.38 -23.40 14.14
N LYS A 694 24.68 -24.10 15.25
CA LYS A 694 24.88 -23.44 16.56
C LYS A 694 26.10 -22.54 16.62
N ALA A 695 27.15 -22.76 15.81
CA ALA A 695 28.29 -21.85 15.78
C ALA A 695 27.88 -20.54 15.11
N GLN A 696 27.15 -20.60 13.99
CA GLN A 696 26.68 -19.39 13.30
C GLN A 696 25.58 -18.66 14.08
N ALA A 697 24.63 -19.38 14.69
CA ALA A 697 23.64 -18.77 15.58
C ALA A 697 24.29 -18.08 16.79
N LYS A 698 25.42 -18.60 17.29
CA LYS A 698 26.21 -17.89 18.31
C LYS A 698 26.86 -16.62 17.76
N ILE A 699 27.46 -16.63 16.57
CA ILE A 699 28.02 -15.41 15.95
C ILE A 699 26.94 -14.33 15.84
N PHE A 700 25.70 -14.69 15.47
CA PHE A 700 24.59 -13.74 15.42
C PHE A 700 24.29 -13.11 16.79
N MET A 701 24.33 -13.90 17.88
CA MET A 701 24.23 -13.35 19.25
C MET A 701 25.41 -12.46 19.67
N GLU A 702 26.62 -12.66 19.11
CA GLU A 702 27.79 -11.80 19.41
C GLU A 702 27.74 -10.47 18.64
N ILE A 703 27.06 -10.43 17.49
CA ILE A 703 26.76 -9.20 16.73
C ILE A 703 25.71 -8.38 17.50
N GLU A 704 24.56 -8.97 17.81
CA GLU A 704 23.42 -8.31 18.47
C GLU A 704 23.57 -8.15 20.00
N TYR A 705 24.77 -8.35 20.56
CA TYR A 705 24.93 -8.48 22.01
C TYR A 705 24.54 -7.19 22.76
N PRO A 706 23.59 -7.24 23.72
CA PRO A 706 23.00 -6.05 24.33
C PRO A 706 23.96 -5.27 25.25
N GLN A 707 23.84 -3.93 25.22
CA GLN A 707 24.68 -2.99 25.99
C GLN A 707 24.82 -3.36 27.48
N ASP A 708 23.71 -3.54 28.19
CA ASP A 708 23.69 -3.86 29.63
C ASP A 708 23.84 -5.37 29.92
N GLY A 709 24.00 -6.20 28.88
CA GLY A 709 24.00 -7.66 28.98
C GLY A 709 22.62 -8.28 29.25
N PRO A 710 22.48 -9.62 29.17
CA PRO A 710 21.21 -10.29 29.41
C PRO A 710 20.79 -10.27 30.89
N LEU A 711 19.65 -9.64 31.17
CA LEU A 711 19.00 -9.58 32.49
C LEU A 711 18.72 -10.97 33.08
N PRO A 712 19.04 -11.17 34.37
CA PRO A 712 20.40 -11.26 34.89
C PRO A 712 20.90 -12.72 34.88
N SER A 713 22.10 -12.95 34.34
CA SER A 713 22.91 -14.13 34.64
C SER A 713 24.22 -13.73 35.31
N ALA A 714 24.62 -14.45 36.37
CA ALA A 714 25.66 -13.99 37.29
C ALA A 714 27.08 -14.42 36.88
N VAL A 715 27.67 -13.72 35.89
CA VAL A 715 29.12 -13.77 35.62
C VAL A 715 29.67 -12.37 35.34
N ALA A 716 30.22 -11.71 36.36
CA ALA A 716 31.01 -10.49 36.19
C ALA A 716 32.49 -10.87 35.96
N GLY A 717 33.09 -10.40 34.85
CA GLY A 717 34.30 -11.03 34.29
C GLY A 717 35.30 -10.12 33.55
N ALA A 718 35.48 -8.88 33.99
CA ALA A 718 36.64 -8.00 33.74
C ALA A 718 37.30 -7.95 32.34
N GLY A 719 37.15 -6.82 31.63
CA GLY A 719 38.02 -6.46 30.49
C GLY A 719 37.62 -5.13 29.83
N THR A 720 38.52 -4.16 29.76
CA THR A 720 38.25 -2.80 29.24
C THR A 720 38.24 -2.73 27.71
N THR A 721 37.07 -2.87 27.08
CA THR A 721 36.74 -2.45 25.70
C THR A 721 35.24 -2.10 25.62
N PHE A 722 34.83 -1.24 24.69
CA PHE A 722 33.41 -0.86 24.50
C PHE A 722 32.65 -1.94 23.71
N ASP A 723 31.41 -2.24 24.11
CA ASP A 723 30.85 -3.59 23.92
C ASP A 723 29.66 -3.75 22.94
N SER A 724 28.76 -2.78 22.72
CA SER A 724 27.58 -2.98 21.83
C SER A 724 27.34 -1.91 20.76
N ILE A 725 26.49 -2.27 19.79
CA ILE A 725 25.96 -1.37 18.75
C ILE A 725 25.04 -0.30 19.37
N GLY A 726 24.26 -0.64 20.41
CA GLY A 726 23.35 0.28 21.07
C GLY A 726 24.02 1.50 21.71
N GLU A 727 25.20 1.31 22.31
CA GLU A 727 25.99 2.42 22.89
C GLU A 727 26.38 3.46 21.83
N PHE A 728 26.79 3.01 20.64
CA PHE A 728 27.17 3.87 19.53
C PHE A 728 25.99 4.67 18.99
N TYR A 729 24.82 4.04 18.83
CA TYR A 729 23.59 4.74 18.45
C TYR A 729 23.11 5.74 19.52
N GLY A 730 23.28 5.43 20.81
CA GLY A 730 23.02 6.37 21.90
C GLY A 730 23.85 7.67 21.76
N ALA A 731 25.13 7.55 21.38
CA ALA A 731 26.00 8.70 21.10
C ALA A 731 25.61 9.48 19.83
N ILE A 732 25.13 8.80 18.79
CA ILE A 732 24.57 9.43 17.58
C ILE A 732 23.32 10.25 17.95
N LEU A 733 22.40 9.70 18.75
CA LEU A 733 21.18 10.39 19.17
C LEU A 733 21.48 11.61 20.05
N ALA A 734 22.36 11.47 21.05
CA ALA A 734 22.76 12.57 21.92
C ALA A 734 23.38 13.74 21.13
N THR A 735 24.17 13.43 20.09
CA THR A 735 24.78 14.46 19.22
C THR A 735 23.75 15.09 18.28
N PHE A 736 22.78 14.33 17.77
CA PHE A 736 21.61 14.88 17.06
C PHE A 736 20.83 15.88 17.92
N GLN A 737 20.57 15.55 19.18
CA GLN A 737 19.87 16.43 20.13
C GLN A 737 20.68 17.68 20.50
N LYS A 738 22.01 17.57 20.62
CA LYS A 738 22.93 18.70 20.83
C LYS A 738 22.94 19.68 19.65
N GLU A 739 23.14 19.16 18.44
CA GLU A 739 23.36 19.98 17.23
C GLU A 739 22.05 20.50 16.63
N ASN A 740 20.91 19.82 16.87
CA ASN A 740 19.58 20.14 16.37
C ASN A 740 19.55 20.61 14.89
N PRO A 741 20.15 19.85 13.95
CA PRO A 741 20.40 20.32 12.60
C PRO A 741 19.12 20.44 11.76
N THR A 742 19.09 21.40 10.83
CA THR A 742 17.99 21.53 9.85
C THR A 742 17.91 20.30 8.95
N LEU A 743 16.95 19.41 9.23
CA LEU A 743 16.78 18.13 8.54
C LEU A 743 16.25 18.33 7.11
N LYS A 744 17.06 17.91 6.14
CA LYS A 744 16.79 18.03 4.71
C LYS A 744 16.01 16.86 4.16
N LEU A 745 14.86 17.13 3.53
CA LEU A 745 14.06 16.12 2.84
C LEU A 745 14.53 15.85 1.40
N ASP A 746 15.42 16.67 0.84
CA ASP A 746 16.15 16.32 -0.39
C ASP A 746 17.08 15.14 -0.16
N ARG A 747 17.30 14.36 -1.22
CA ARG A 747 18.11 13.13 -1.25
C ARG A 747 17.67 11.95 -0.37
N GLN A 748 16.85 12.17 0.65
CA GLN A 748 16.18 11.08 1.38
C GLN A 748 15.26 10.27 0.46
N LEU A 749 15.20 8.96 0.70
CA LEU A 749 14.41 7.98 -0.06
C LEU A 749 13.24 7.44 0.77
N ARG A 750 12.36 6.66 0.14
CA ARG A 750 11.25 5.95 0.78
C ARG A 750 11.03 4.56 0.17
N SER A 751 10.67 3.57 0.99
CA SER A 751 10.26 2.24 0.55
C SER A 751 9.36 1.61 1.61
N SER A 752 8.04 1.57 1.37
CA SER A 752 7.08 0.99 2.31
C SER A 752 7.29 -0.51 2.52
N GLY A 753 7.69 -1.25 1.46
CA GLY A 753 8.00 -2.67 1.54
C GLY A 753 9.34 -3.01 2.22
N VAL A 754 10.12 -2.01 2.64
CA VAL A 754 11.42 -2.17 3.34
C VAL A 754 11.49 -1.20 4.53
N GLY A 755 10.36 -0.73 5.07
CA GLY A 755 10.32 0.15 6.25
C GLY A 755 10.97 1.55 6.12
N VAL A 756 11.65 1.88 5.01
CA VAL A 756 12.38 3.15 4.85
C VAL A 756 11.44 4.34 4.67
N TYR A 757 11.52 5.32 5.57
CA TYR A 757 10.71 6.54 5.56
C TYR A 757 11.56 7.81 5.66
N LYS A 758 10.97 8.96 5.31
CA LYS A 758 11.63 10.26 5.45
C LYS A 758 11.60 10.78 6.89
N ILE A 759 12.69 11.43 7.30
CA ILE A 759 13.00 11.91 8.63
C ILE A 759 13.16 13.43 8.53
N GLY A 760 12.08 14.17 8.83
CA GLY A 760 12.02 15.63 8.70
C GLY A 760 11.94 16.42 10.01
N THR A 761 11.88 15.73 11.15
CA THR A 761 11.75 16.32 12.49
C THR A 761 12.63 15.59 13.51
N MET A 762 13.06 16.29 14.57
CA MET A 762 13.85 15.69 15.64
C MET A 762 13.12 14.53 16.36
N ALA A 763 11.80 14.65 16.56
CA ALA A 763 10.98 13.56 17.08
C ALA A 763 11.06 12.29 16.19
N ARG A 764 11.16 12.45 14.86
CA ARG A 764 11.33 11.31 13.95
C ARG A 764 12.76 10.75 13.98
N VAL A 765 13.78 11.57 14.29
CA VAL A 765 15.15 11.07 14.55
C VAL A 765 15.18 10.23 15.83
N GLU A 766 14.57 10.71 16.91
CA GLU A 766 14.43 9.99 18.19
C GLU A 766 13.69 8.65 18.00
N GLU A 767 12.58 8.66 17.27
CA GLU A 767 11.83 7.45 16.90
C GLU A 767 12.66 6.48 16.06
N THR A 768 13.41 6.98 15.07
CA THR A 768 14.26 6.15 14.19
C THR A 768 15.36 5.44 14.97
N ILE A 769 16.13 6.17 15.78
CA ILE A 769 17.27 5.58 16.51
C ILE A 769 16.78 4.68 17.64
N ARG A 770 15.65 5.01 18.29
CA ARG A 770 15.03 4.10 19.26
C ARG A 770 14.59 2.79 18.61
N LEU A 771 14.02 2.82 17.40
CA LEU A 771 13.59 1.62 16.68
C LEU A 771 14.78 0.69 16.43
N ILE A 772 15.89 1.19 15.89
CA ILE A 772 17.09 0.40 15.57
C ILE A 772 17.61 -0.32 16.82
N ASN A 773 17.89 0.41 17.91
CA ASN A 773 18.36 -0.20 19.17
C ASN A 773 17.37 -1.23 19.74
N LEU A 774 16.07 -0.91 19.71
CA LEU A 774 15.03 -1.75 20.32
C LEU A 774 14.83 -3.07 19.58
N GLN A 775 15.04 -3.10 18.26
CA GLN A 775 14.94 -4.34 17.48
C GLN A 775 16.19 -5.21 17.59
N GLY A 776 17.41 -4.64 17.57
CA GLY A 776 18.65 -5.42 17.70
C GLY A 776 18.85 -6.02 19.11
N GLU A 777 19.06 -5.15 20.10
CA GLU A 777 19.42 -5.54 21.48
C GLU A 777 18.24 -5.55 22.48
N GLY A 778 17.08 -4.98 22.13
CA GLY A 778 15.91 -4.90 23.01
C GLY A 778 16.00 -3.72 23.97
N SER A 779 15.78 -3.95 25.25
CA SER A 779 15.94 -2.92 26.28
C SER A 779 16.43 -3.51 27.61
N ASN A 780 17.00 -2.64 28.46
CA ASN A 780 17.41 -3.00 29.82
C ASN A 780 16.24 -3.22 30.81
N VAL A 781 15.01 -3.33 30.31
CA VAL A 781 13.81 -3.72 31.09
C VAL A 781 13.10 -4.94 30.50
N THR A 782 13.13 -5.12 29.17
CA THR A 782 12.54 -6.28 28.49
C THR A 782 13.34 -6.69 27.23
N PRO A 783 13.49 -8.01 26.95
CA PRO A 783 14.04 -8.53 25.70
C PRO A 783 13.09 -8.37 24.50
N GLU A 784 11.89 -7.83 24.73
CA GLU A 784 10.87 -7.59 23.71
C GLU A 784 11.10 -6.26 22.98
N GLU A 785 10.99 -6.27 21.65
CA GLU A 785 10.83 -5.05 20.84
C GLU A 785 9.36 -4.60 20.77
N GLY A 786 8.43 -5.56 20.87
CA GLY A 786 6.98 -5.36 20.95
C GLY A 786 6.32 -6.45 21.80
N PRO A 787 5.07 -6.29 22.29
CA PRO A 787 4.48 -7.25 23.22
C PRO A 787 4.26 -8.66 22.60
N GLY A 788 5.16 -9.60 22.92
CA GLY A 788 5.26 -10.93 22.31
C GLY A 788 6.37 -11.09 21.25
N ASP A 789 6.95 -9.99 20.77
CA ASP A 789 7.97 -9.94 19.72
C ASP A 789 9.34 -9.66 20.36
N LEU A 790 10.27 -10.61 20.23
CA LEU A 790 11.61 -10.54 20.83
C LEU A 790 12.60 -9.80 19.93
N ALA A 791 13.51 -9.04 20.53
CA ALA A 791 14.64 -8.43 19.82
C ALA A 791 15.64 -9.49 19.29
N HIS A 792 16.40 -9.13 18.26
CA HIS A 792 17.23 -10.02 17.42
C HIS A 792 18.16 -10.92 18.23
N TYR A 793 18.86 -10.38 19.23
CA TYR A 793 19.71 -11.16 20.13
C TYR A 793 19.00 -12.38 20.74
N TYR A 794 17.76 -12.20 21.17
CA TYR A 794 16.97 -13.24 21.80
C TYR A 794 16.33 -14.17 20.77
N ARG A 795 15.94 -13.66 19.59
CA ARG A 795 15.49 -14.48 18.43
C ARG A 795 16.60 -15.46 18.00
N PHE A 796 17.83 -14.97 17.81
CA PHE A 796 19.00 -15.81 17.53
C PHE A 796 19.35 -16.73 18.71
N GLY A 797 19.19 -16.23 19.94
CA GLY A 797 19.30 -17.00 21.17
C GLY A 797 18.41 -18.24 21.21
N GLN A 798 17.18 -18.17 20.70
CA GLN A 798 16.30 -19.33 20.60
C GLN A 798 16.87 -20.42 19.69
N ILE A 799 17.44 -20.02 18.55
CA ILE A 799 18.03 -20.91 17.54
C ILE A 799 19.30 -21.56 18.09
N TYR A 800 20.15 -20.80 18.79
CA TYR A 800 21.36 -21.32 19.43
C TYR A 800 21.03 -22.36 20.54
N ASN A 801 20.08 -22.03 21.42
CA ASN A 801 19.71 -22.91 22.55
C ASN A 801 18.80 -24.08 22.13
N GLU A 802 18.17 -24.02 20.96
CA GLU A 802 17.07 -24.87 20.50
C GLU A 802 15.82 -24.85 21.43
N LYS A 803 15.58 -23.69 22.06
CA LYS A 803 14.54 -23.47 23.08
C LYS A 803 13.89 -22.12 22.92
N ARG A 804 12.60 -22.00 23.22
CA ARG A 804 11.92 -20.70 23.26
C ARG A 804 12.41 -19.90 24.47
N TYR A 805 12.76 -18.64 24.22
CA TYR A 805 13.06 -17.68 25.27
C TYR A 805 11.73 -17.06 25.69
N VAL A 806 11.30 -17.31 26.92
CA VAL A 806 9.96 -16.96 27.37
C VAL A 806 10.00 -16.33 28.76
N ARG A 807 8.98 -15.53 29.06
CA ARG A 807 8.78 -15.00 30.39
C ARG A 807 8.13 -16.07 31.26
N ASN A 808 8.90 -16.66 32.18
CA ASN A 808 8.41 -17.66 33.11
C ASN A 808 7.27 -17.07 33.97
N PRO A 809 6.02 -17.56 33.86
CA PRO A 809 4.86 -16.87 34.43
C PRO A 809 4.84 -16.91 35.97
N ALA A 810 5.46 -17.92 36.59
CA ALA A 810 5.51 -18.08 38.04
C ALA A 810 6.57 -17.18 38.73
N THR A 811 7.57 -16.68 37.98
CA THR A 811 8.67 -15.87 38.54
C THR A 811 8.81 -14.49 37.90
N GLY A 812 8.12 -14.23 36.78
CA GLY A 812 8.21 -12.99 36.01
C GLY A 812 9.55 -12.77 35.30
N LYS A 813 10.49 -13.71 35.41
CA LYS A 813 11.83 -13.65 34.79
C LYS A 813 11.80 -14.24 33.38
N TRP A 814 12.65 -13.70 32.51
CA TRP A 814 12.92 -14.28 31.19
C TRP A 814 13.93 -15.42 31.29
N GLY A 815 13.84 -16.39 30.37
CA GLY A 815 14.76 -17.52 30.30
C GLY A 815 14.36 -18.50 29.19
N TYR A 816 15.27 -19.41 28.85
CA TYR A 816 14.98 -20.51 27.93
C TYR A 816 14.15 -21.58 28.65
N ASP A 817 12.92 -21.82 28.19
CA ASP A 817 12.07 -22.87 28.76
C ASP A 817 12.54 -24.25 28.27
N PRO A 818 12.95 -25.17 29.17
CA PRO A 818 13.39 -26.50 28.79
C PRO A 818 12.29 -27.35 28.12
N ALA A 819 11.01 -27.06 28.35
CA ALA A 819 9.89 -27.78 27.72
C ALA A 819 9.61 -27.28 26.29
N ALA A 820 9.71 -25.97 26.04
CA ALA A 820 9.42 -25.37 24.74
C ALA A 820 10.61 -25.43 23.77
N THR A 821 10.69 -26.48 22.96
CA THR A 821 11.72 -26.63 21.91
C THR A 821 11.50 -25.76 20.68
N LEU A 822 12.63 -25.32 20.08
CA LEU A 822 12.74 -24.85 18.71
C LEU A 822 13.94 -25.60 18.08
N PRO A 823 13.76 -26.76 17.43
CA PRO A 823 14.88 -27.51 16.84
C PRO A 823 15.57 -26.70 15.74
N LEU A 824 16.84 -27.01 15.44
CA LEU A 824 17.48 -26.52 14.22
C LEU A 824 16.79 -27.10 12.96
N PRO A 825 16.58 -26.29 11.90
CA PRO A 825 16.04 -26.78 10.64
C PRO A 825 17.06 -27.63 9.88
N GLU A 826 16.60 -28.42 8.92
CA GLU A 826 17.49 -29.06 7.96
C GLU A 826 18.14 -28.02 7.02
N THR A 827 19.46 -28.06 6.93
CA THR A 827 20.26 -27.18 6.06
C THR A 827 20.92 -27.94 4.90
N TRP A 828 21.33 -27.18 3.89
CA TRP A 828 22.38 -27.58 2.97
C TRP A 828 23.73 -27.60 3.69
N GLU A 829 24.58 -28.57 3.36
CA GLU A 829 25.93 -28.73 3.93
C GLU A 829 26.94 -27.73 3.32
N MET A 830 26.58 -26.45 3.31
CA MET A 830 27.40 -25.37 2.76
C MET A 830 28.69 -25.22 3.58
N ALA A 831 29.82 -25.29 2.90
CA ALA A 831 31.12 -25.07 3.52
C ALA A 831 31.34 -23.57 3.80
N ASP A 832 32.01 -23.27 4.91
CA ASP A 832 32.51 -21.92 5.22
C ASP A 832 33.25 -21.29 4.03
N ILE A 833 32.95 -20.03 3.75
CA ILE A 833 33.61 -19.26 2.69
C ILE A 833 35.06 -18.95 3.12
N PRO A 834 36.09 -19.25 2.30
CA PRO A 834 37.48 -18.93 2.64
C PRO A 834 37.74 -17.42 2.60
N ALA A 835 38.77 -16.96 3.29
CA ALA A 835 39.18 -15.55 3.31
C ALA A 835 39.54 -15.06 1.89
N GLY A 836 38.81 -14.07 1.40
CA GLY A 836 38.91 -13.59 0.00
C GLY A 836 38.02 -14.34 -1.00
N GLY A 837 37.13 -15.21 -0.53
CA GLY A 837 36.26 -16.06 -1.34
C GLY A 837 37.01 -17.12 -2.15
N TYR A 838 36.28 -17.99 -2.86
CA TYR A 838 36.89 -19.09 -3.61
C TYR A 838 37.82 -18.59 -4.73
N LEU A 839 38.88 -19.35 -4.98
CA LEU A 839 39.77 -19.21 -6.13
C LEU A 839 39.34 -20.15 -7.27
N GLN A 840 39.55 -19.78 -8.53
CA GLN A 840 39.13 -20.60 -9.67
C GLN A 840 39.72 -22.03 -9.65
N ALA A 841 40.95 -22.20 -9.17
CA ALA A 841 41.60 -23.50 -9.01
C ALA A 841 40.91 -24.42 -7.99
N GLU A 842 40.08 -23.88 -7.09
CA GLU A 842 39.29 -24.62 -6.10
C GLU A 842 37.88 -24.96 -6.61
N VAL A 843 37.49 -24.42 -7.78
CA VAL A 843 36.16 -24.57 -8.38
C VAL A 843 36.31 -25.11 -9.81
N PRO A 844 36.67 -26.40 -9.98
CA PRO A 844 36.96 -26.98 -11.30
C PRO A 844 35.72 -27.11 -12.22
N ASP A 845 34.50 -27.02 -11.67
CA ASP A 845 33.30 -26.83 -12.49
C ASP A 845 33.13 -25.34 -12.84
N MET A 846 33.46 -25.00 -14.10
CA MET A 846 33.28 -23.64 -14.63
C MET A 846 31.85 -23.12 -14.46
N ALA A 847 30.81 -23.97 -14.57
CA ALA A 847 29.43 -23.52 -14.38
C ALA A 847 29.10 -23.15 -12.92
N THR A 848 29.89 -23.62 -11.94
CA THR A 848 29.82 -23.14 -10.55
C THR A 848 30.67 -21.88 -10.37
N TRP A 849 31.85 -21.82 -11.00
CA TRP A 849 32.69 -20.62 -10.96
C TRP A 849 31.95 -19.39 -11.53
N ASP A 850 31.28 -19.54 -12.67
CA ASP A 850 30.50 -18.50 -13.32
C ASP A 850 29.33 -18.01 -12.43
N LEU A 851 28.72 -18.90 -11.63
CA LEU A 851 27.69 -18.52 -10.65
C LEU A 851 28.29 -17.72 -9.47
N ILE A 852 29.47 -18.08 -8.98
CA ILE A 852 30.18 -17.33 -7.93
C ILE A 852 30.52 -15.92 -8.44
N GLN A 853 31.09 -15.81 -9.65
CA GLN A 853 31.37 -14.52 -10.28
C GLN A 853 30.10 -13.71 -10.55
N THR A 854 29.01 -14.36 -10.96
CA THR A 854 27.70 -13.71 -11.15
C THR A 854 27.16 -13.15 -9.83
N PHE A 855 27.30 -13.89 -8.71
CA PHE A 855 26.87 -13.42 -7.40
C PHE A 855 27.65 -12.17 -6.96
N ASP A 856 28.99 -12.24 -6.99
CA ASP A 856 29.87 -11.14 -6.60
C ASP A 856 29.64 -9.89 -7.48
N GLN A 857 29.46 -10.09 -8.80
CA GLN A 857 29.17 -9.00 -9.73
C GLN A 857 27.81 -8.33 -9.45
N ARG A 858 26.79 -9.08 -9.05
CA ARG A 858 25.45 -8.56 -8.69
C ARG A 858 25.46 -7.81 -7.36
N TYR A 859 26.13 -8.34 -6.34
CA TYR A 859 26.38 -7.63 -5.08
C TYR A 859 27.09 -6.29 -5.34
N SER A 860 28.10 -6.31 -6.21
CA SER A 860 28.83 -5.11 -6.62
C SER A 860 27.99 -4.14 -7.46
N ASN A 861 26.95 -4.61 -8.17
CA ASN A 861 25.99 -3.74 -8.86
C ASN A 861 24.99 -3.12 -7.86
N MET A 862 24.44 -3.93 -6.96
CA MET A 862 23.57 -3.51 -5.86
C MET A 862 24.20 -2.37 -5.05
N LEU A 863 25.47 -2.48 -4.62
CA LEU A 863 26.16 -1.44 -3.87
C LEU A 863 26.29 -0.11 -4.65
N ARG A 864 26.63 -0.17 -5.94
CA ARG A 864 26.70 1.01 -6.83
C ARG A 864 25.34 1.67 -7.03
N LEU A 865 24.27 0.87 -7.08
CA LEU A 865 22.90 1.33 -7.19
C LEU A 865 22.41 2.00 -5.88
N LEU A 866 22.67 1.39 -4.72
CA LEU A 866 22.38 1.98 -3.41
C LEU A 866 23.12 3.32 -3.22
N GLU A 867 24.41 3.38 -3.58
CA GLU A 867 25.18 4.62 -3.50
C GLU A 867 24.60 5.71 -4.41
N THR A 868 24.31 5.36 -5.67
CA THR A 868 23.68 6.27 -6.64
C THR A 868 22.33 6.81 -6.13
N ALA A 869 21.58 5.96 -5.41
CA ALA A 869 20.29 6.29 -4.83
C ALA A 869 20.41 7.44 -3.81
N TRP A 870 21.18 7.27 -2.74
CA TRP A 870 21.36 8.32 -1.73
C TRP A 870 22.31 9.46 -2.16
N LEU A 871 23.18 9.26 -3.16
CA LEU A 871 23.97 10.33 -3.77
C LEU A 871 23.07 11.42 -4.36
N ASN A 872 21.97 11.06 -5.02
CA ASN A 872 21.14 11.99 -5.79
C ASN A 872 19.69 12.13 -5.30
N GLY A 873 19.23 11.31 -4.34
CA GLY A 873 17.79 11.10 -4.13
C GLY A 873 17.17 10.29 -5.26
N ASN A 874 17.99 9.46 -5.92
CA ASN A 874 17.61 8.62 -7.03
C ASN A 874 16.86 7.40 -6.48
N GLN A 875 15.59 7.64 -6.17
CA GLN A 875 14.59 6.63 -5.86
C GLN A 875 14.52 5.49 -6.90
N PRO A 876 14.84 5.70 -8.20
CA PRO A 876 15.10 4.60 -9.13
C PRO A 876 16.13 3.56 -8.65
N SER A 877 17.38 3.98 -8.42
CA SER A 877 18.47 3.04 -8.14
C SER A 877 18.26 2.24 -6.84
N LEU A 878 17.43 2.71 -5.90
CA LEU A 878 17.04 1.91 -4.73
C LEU A 878 16.19 0.68 -5.10
N PHE A 879 15.23 0.80 -6.02
CA PHE A 879 14.43 -0.37 -6.43
C PHE A 879 15.19 -1.27 -7.41
N GLU A 880 16.10 -0.73 -8.20
CA GLU A 880 17.04 -1.52 -9.00
C GLU A 880 17.96 -2.35 -8.07
N ALA A 881 18.46 -1.77 -6.97
CA ALA A 881 19.22 -2.50 -5.96
C ALA A 881 18.39 -3.60 -5.27
N ILE A 882 17.14 -3.32 -4.88
CA ILE A 882 16.22 -4.34 -4.32
C ILE A 882 15.94 -5.45 -5.35
N SER A 883 15.89 -5.13 -6.65
CA SER A 883 15.77 -6.11 -7.72
C SER A 883 17.03 -6.97 -7.90
N GLU A 884 18.22 -6.42 -7.69
CA GLU A 884 19.47 -7.19 -7.64
C GLU A 884 19.49 -8.14 -6.43
N MET A 885 19.00 -7.73 -5.26
CA MET A 885 18.90 -8.61 -4.08
C MET A 885 18.01 -9.84 -4.35
N GLY A 886 16.88 -9.66 -5.03
CA GLY A 886 16.03 -10.78 -5.47
C GLY A 886 16.73 -11.71 -6.46
N GLN A 887 17.52 -11.16 -7.38
CA GLN A 887 18.31 -11.96 -8.33
C GLN A 887 19.50 -12.67 -7.67
N MET A 888 20.15 -12.04 -6.68
CA MET A 888 21.18 -12.66 -5.84
C MET A 888 20.65 -13.88 -5.08
N ALA A 889 19.43 -13.82 -4.54
CA ALA A 889 18.81 -14.95 -3.83
C ALA A 889 18.62 -16.19 -4.74
N SER A 890 18.31 -15.99 -6.02
CA SER A 890 18.22 -17.07 -7.02
C SER A 890 19.58 -17.71 -7.30
N VAL A 891 20.66 -16.91 -7.36
CA VAL A 891 22.03 -17.41 -7.56
C VAL A 891 22.55 -18.11 -6.31
N ALA A 892 22.33 -17.56 -5.11
CA ALA A 892 22.73 -18.17 -3.85
C ALA A 892 22.06 -19.53 -3.63
N SER A 893 20.75 -19.63 -3.89
CA SER A 893 19.99 -20.89 -3.81
C SER A 893 20.56 -22.00 -4.72
N GLN A 894 21.17 -21.64 -5.86
CA GLN A 894 21.86 -22.59 -6.74
C GLN A 894 23.25 -22.97 -6.21
N LEU A 895 23.97 -22.04 -5.59
CA LEU A 895 25.29 -22.30 -5.00
C LEU A 895 25.20 -23.26 -3.81
N VAL A 896 24.30 -23.00 -2.85
CA VAL A 896 24.14 -23.84 -1.65
C VAL A 896 23.70 -25.27 -1.95
N ALA A 897 23.11 -25.52 -3.11
CA ALA A 897 22.74 -26.85 -3.59
C ALA A 897 23.85 -27.56 -4.41
N LYS A 898 24.90 -26.86 -4.83
CA LYS A 898 25.97 -27.40 -5.69
C LYS A 898 27.09 -28.07 -4.86
N PRO A 899 27.34 -29.37 -5.03
CA PRO A 899 28.34 -30.10 -4.23
C PRO A 899 29.77 -29.77 -4.63
N ARG A 900 30.66 -29.80 -3.63
CA ARG A 900 32.12 -29.75 -3.77
C ARG A 900 32.67 -31.18 -3.90
N ALA A 901 33.94 -31.31 -4.24
CA ALA A 901 34.59 -32.63 -4.39
C ALA A 901 34.57 -33.45 -3.08
N GLU A 902 34.39 -34.76 -3.21
CA GLU A 902 34.58 -35.80 -2.17
C GLU A 902 34.22 -35.40 -0.73
N GLY A 903 32.99 -34.93 -0.52
CA GLY A 903 32.43 -34.66 0.80
C GLY A 903 32.77 -33.30 1.40
N ALA A 904 33.46 -32.41 0.69
CA ALA A 904 33.85 -31.07 1.16
C ALA A 904 32.69 -30.03 1.25
N GLY A 905 31.45 -30.50 1.44
CA GLY A 905 30.23 -29.68 1.52
C GLY A 905 29.68 -29.21 0.17
N THR A 906 28.85 -28.17 0.18
CA THR A 906 28.39 -27.40 -0.99
C THR A 906 29.04 -26.01 -1.05
N TYR A 907 28.97 -25.33 -2.20
CA TYR A 907 29.48 -23.96 -2.37
C TYR A 907 28.52 -22.92 -1.78
N GLY A 908 28.99 -21.68 -1.57
CA GLY A 908 28.15 -20.58 -1.09
C GLY A 908 28.45 -19.22 -1.74
N PRO A 909 27.60 -18.21 -1.48
CA PRO A 909 27.81 -16.83 -1.93
C PRO A 909 29.02 -16.19 -1.24
N CYS A 910 29.88 -15.50 -1.99
CA CYS A 910 31.12 -14.90 -1.44
C CYS A 910 30.99 -13.42 -1.04
N PHE A 911 29.97 -12.70 -1.52
CA PHE A 911 29.75 -11.26 -1.25
C PHE A 911 30.99 -10.38 -1.48
N ARG A 912 31.79 -10.67 -2.52
CA ARG A 912 32.98 -9.86 -2.83
C ARG A 912 32.60 -8.64 -3.63
N TYR A 913 33.20 -7.49 -3.27
CA TYR A 913 33.16 -6.32 -4.13
C TYR A 913 34.15 -6.47 -5.30
N VAL A 914 33.65 -6.23 -6.51
CA VAL A 914 34.38 -6.26 -7.78
C VAL A 914 34.11 -4.94 -8.50
N SER A 915 35.17 -4.17 -8.72
CA SER A 915 35.16 -2.81 -9.27
C SER A 915 34.87 -2.73 -10.76
#